data_AF-A0A7S1LWR9-F1
#
_entry.id   AF-A0A7S1LWR9-F1
#
_cell.length_a   1.000
_cell.length_b   1.000
_cell.length_c   1.000
_cell.angle_alpha   90.00
_cell.angle_beta   90.00
_cell.angle_gamma   90.00
#
_symmetry.space_group_name_H-M   'P 1'
#
loop_
_entity.id
_entity.type
_entity.pdbx_description
1 polymer ?
#
loop_
_entity_poly.entity_id
_entity_poly.type
_entity_poly.pdbx_seq_one_letter_code
_entity_poly.pdbx_strand_id
1 'polypeptide(L)'
;MIMLQTDLHNGQVKNKMTKDQFVSNNRGINDNNDLPREYLEKLYDSIATNPMSLKEDEDLQRRLDTQSAQGASQKFELFVRETESIVQKSQEMMKQGVSKHRSTAYVAAQSVEHVRPLFEVACWPYLATLAVLLEMQDSPTSVELCIEGFKHCIRIAARFDMDTERDAFVSSLAKFTYLITIKEMKQKNIECIKALFAIGLSEGNNLGPAWQFVLHCISQLERLHLIGSHSREDFQFFQGEEDQGSPSPAALTQRSTSVSTMGNQVLKRRAHGLGVSALVPLGLDDRQVELVNSESVIAQIDSAQIELLFNRSTSLGSTAIVHFVSQLARVSEEELALADQPRIFSLQKLVEVAHHNMGRIRLVWSQIWTVLSRHFVEVAKHSNIRVCMYGIDSLRQLAMKFLEKDELSNYNFQAEFLRPFEVVMTTPGVSKEVKDLVVSIISNMVHMRINNIKSGWKTVFHILHSAAQDHGSDATAQCAFACIEKVIEVSYHLFIENLTDGVRCLLAFGQCKANLSLSLKSIAYILQAAEYLADKTKPEPPPPPLSTLAVMHGSADAVAQAGPSHPAAHWFPILRGLSMLVSDPRRDVRAAALNGVFDVLREHGSAVFDEDTWRMVFNGVIKPLFYDIHDQLQNGDQRPDGAGDGRSEGTAASWAASMGPPTCLAALTALVRLFESNLASLSFLLDDVLRLIEKCIQHETEAVARIGVEGFKQLLLQTGRTLDTDSWQKVTASILKLFNDSMPTELMRVKANAPGDSQLPFRKEAVVNQCVVQLLLIDMLQDAVEQHYEHISTAGIMTLLDALQRSFEFAQEFNQQIELRQTLKRLGFMREMKQLPGLLKQEREALSCSLKVLFRVQSDERMLGSQHEVQAVERLMRLCGMVLSNYVSKEQHLQELTEARQEPVQAEGSAKDRDVEMEREISGLERIISEVLLRGLKDLQADQFARHAPALFPLLSELTVVNSREIRIMVRDVLLERVGPLLGQAPSRPAEAQAAGAAERPSPAGEPAAGGGEALSGAAG
;
A
#
# COMPACT_ATOMS: atom_id res chain seq x y z
N MET A 1 -3.61 30.80 44.02
CA MET A 1 -2.15 30.96 43.80
C MET A 1 -1.87 31.90 42.64
N ILE A 2 -1.48 31.43 41.44
CA ILE A 2 -1.00 32.28 40.32
C ILE A 2 -1.97 33.42 39.97
N MET A 3 -3.27 33.15 39.85
CA MET A 3 -4.27 34.19 39.57
C MET A 3 -4.28 35.35 40.59
N LEU A 4 -4.05 35.05 41.88
CA LEU A 4 -3.96 36.07 42.94
C LEU A 4 -2.62 36.82 42.87
N GLN A 5 -1.52 36.13 42.54
CA GLN A 5 -0.22 36.76 42.30
C GLN A 5 -0.32 37.80 41.18
N THR A 6 -0.95 37.45 40.06
CA THR A 6 -1.16 38.38 38.94
C THR A 6 -2.09 39.54 39.32
N ASP A 7 -3.21 39.27 39.99
CA ASP A 7 -4.18 40.29 40.40
C ASP A 7 -3.58 41.32 41.38
N LEU A 8 -2.89 40.84 42.43
CA LEU A 8 -2.32 41.71 43.45
C LEU A 8 -1.10 42.50 42.98
N HIS A 9 -0.28 41.97 42.06
CA HIS A 9 1.01 42.58 41.70
C HIS A 9 1.08 43.17 40.28
N ASN A 10 0.16 42.86 39.36
CA ASN A 10 0.12 43.49 38.04
C ASN A 10 -0.44 44.93 38.12
N GLY A 11 0.37 45.91 37.74
CA GLY A 11 -0.01 47.34 37.73
C GLY A 11 -1.15 47.72 36.77
N GLN A 12 -1.55 46.85 35.85
CA GLN A 12 -2.70 47.08 34.96
C GLN A 12 -4.06 46.72 35.61
N VAL A 13 -4.07 45.94 36.70
CA VAL A 13 -5.30 45.54 37.40
C VAL A 13 -5.75 46.66 38.34
N LYS A 14 -6.80 47.39 37.96
CA LYS A 14 -7.31 48.57 38.69
C LYS A 14 -8.11 48.21 39.95
N ASN A 15 -8.94 47.17 39.87
CA ASN A 15 -9.76 46.68 40.98
C ASN A 15 -9.18 45.34 41.44
N LYS A 16 -8.39 45.36 42.50
CA LYS A 16 -7.73 44.16 43.04
C LYS A 16 -8.68 43.36 43.93
N MET A 17 -8.60 42.04 43.84
CA MET A 17 -9.39 41.08 44.61
C MET A 17 -9.10 41.24 46.10
N THR A 18 -10.13 41.55 46.89
CA THR A 18 -9.99 41.68 48.35
C THR A 18 -9.88 40.33 49.04
N LYS A 19 -9.41 40.33 50.29
CA LYS A 19 -9.23 39.12 51.11
C LYS A 19 -10.51 38.29 51.26
N ASP A 20 -11.64 38.92 51.56
CA ASP A 20 -12.95 38.25 51.63
C ASP A 20 -13.43 37.72 50.27
N GLN A 21 -13.15 38.44 49.17
CA GLN A 21 -13.45 37.95 47.82
C GLN A 21 -12.58 36.73 47.46
N PHE A 22 -11.30 36.70 47.84
CA PHE A 22 -10.45 35.54 47.66
C PHE A 22 -10.96 34.32 48.46
N VAL A 23 -11.37 34.52 49.73
CA VAL A 23 -12.02 33.45 50.51
C VAL A 23 -13.31 32.97 49.85
N SER A 24 -14.16 33.88 49.37
CA SER A 24 -15.42 33.53 48.72
C SER A 24 -15.24 32.80 47.38
N ASN A 25 -14.22 33.16 46.59
CA ASN A 25 -13.92 32.57 45.29
C ASN A 25 -13.29 31.17 45.36
N ASN A 26 -12.87 30.72 46.55
CA ASN A 26 -12.26 29.40 46.78
C ASN A 26 -13.13 28.50 47.69
N ARG A 27 -14.44 28.76 47.75
CA ARG A 27 -15.42 27.88 48.39
C ARG A 27 -15.60 26.57 47.60
N GLY A 28 -15.95 25.49 48.29
CA GLY A 28 -16.17 24.15 47.72
C GLY A 28 -14.93 23.46 47.13
N ILE A 29 -13.74 24.09 47.13
CA ILE A 29 -12.54 23.60 46.42
C ILE A 29 -11.86 22.38 47.09
N ASN A 30 -12.32 21.96 48.26
CA ASN A 30 -11.82 20.79 48.99
C ASN A 30 -12.91 19.70 49.00
N ASP A 31 -13.04 18.98 47.89
CA ASP A 31 -14.06 17.93 47.67
C ASP A 31 -15.47 18.38 48.07
N ASN A 32 -15.94 19.47 47.45
CA ASN A 32 -17.22 20.16 47.72
C ASN A 32 -17.36 20.75 49.13
N ASN A 33 -16.31 20.77 49.95
CA ASN A 33 -16.27 21.48 51.23
C ASN A 33 -15.42 22.76 51.14
N ASP A 34 -15.67 23.71 52.04
CA ASP A 34 -14.90 24.94 52.18
C ASP A 34 -13.57 24.67 52.90
N LEU A 35 -12.46 25.22 52.38
CA LEU A 35 -11.19 25.25 53.12
C LEU A 35 -11.29 26.16 54.35
N PRO A 36 -10.58 25.88 55.46
CA PRO A 36 -10.60 26.72 56.65
C PRO A 36 -10.25 28.19 56.33
N ARG A 37 -11.13 29.12 56.72
CA ARG A 37 -11.02 30.55 56.39
C ARG A 37 -9.64 31.13 56.75
N GLU A 38 -9.11 30.82 57.94
CA GLU A 38 -7.77 31.26 58.36
C GLU A 38 -6.65 30.82 57.41
N TYR A 39 -6.76 29.65 56.78
CA TYR A 39 -5.72 29.14 55.87
C TYR A 39 -5.71 29.93 54.56
N LEU A 40 -6.88 30.15 53.97
CA LEU A 40 -7.03 31.00 52.78
C LEU A 40 -6.62 32.45 53.07
N GLU A 41 -6.93 32.95 54.26
CA GLU A 41 -6.53 34.29 54.69
C GLU A 41 -5.01 34.45 54.86
N LYS A 42 -4.34 33.51 55.56
CA LYS A 42 -2.88 33.49 55.71
C LYS A 42 -2.17 33.33 54.35
N LEU A 43 -2.78 32.56 53.43
CA LEU A 43 -2.28 32.36 52.07
C LEU A 43 -2.37 33.65 51.23
N TYR A 44 -3.47 34.40 51.36
CA TYR A 44 -3.62 35.72 50.75
C TYR A 44 -2.59 36.71 51.31
N ASP A 45 -2.46 36.82 52.64
CA ASP A 45 -1.49 37.73 53.28
C ASP A 45 -0.05 37.41 52.87
N SER A 46 0.28 36.12 52.77
CA SER A 46 1.60 35.65 52.32
C SER A 46 1.91 36.07 50.88
N ILE A 47 0.96 35.95 49.95
CA ILE A 47 1.14 36.35 48.54
C ILE A 47 1.14 37.87 48.38
N ALA A 48 0.33 38.59 49.17
CA ALA A 48 0.33 40.05 49.18
C ALA A 48 1.67 40.62 49.69
N THR A 49 2.30 39.95 50.66
CA THR A 49 3.57 40.40 51.29
C THR A 49 4.81 39.93 50.53
N ASN A 50 4.82 38.68 50.05
CA ASN A 50 5.92 38.09 49.28
C ASN A 50 5.42 37.69 47.88
N PRO A 51 5.61 38.54 46.85
CA PRO A 51 5.32 38.17 45.47
C PRO A 51 6.15 36.96 45.03
N MET A 52 5.49 35.95 44.46
CA MET A 52 6.15 34.80 43.83
C MET A 52 6.82 35.23 42.51
N SER A 53 8.11 35.54 42.54
CA SER A 53 8.93 35.77 41.34
C SER A 53 9.46 34.45 40.77
N LEU A 54 9.24 34.23 39.47
CA LEU A 54 9.87 33.17 38.69
C LEU A 54 11.12 33.73 38.00
N LYS A 55 12.28 33.12 38.24
CA LYS A 55 13.57 33.54 37.63
C LYS A 55 13.55 33.54 36.10
N GLU A 56 12.69 32.70 35.52
CA GLU A 56 12.56 32.52 34.07
C GLU A 56 11.93 33.74 33.37
N ASP A 57 11.03 34.48 34.05
CA ASP A 57 10.45 35.72 33.53
C ASP A 57 11.49 36.84 33.42
N GLU A 58 12.41 36.95 34.39
CA GLU A 58 13.53 37.91 34.31
C GLU A 58 14.46 37.60 33.13
N ASP A 59 14.79 36.33 32.89
CA ASP A 59 15.65 35.92 31.77
C ASP A 59 14.93 36.02 30.40
N LEU A 60 13.60 35.93 30.36
CA LEU A 60 12.79 36.30 29.20
C LEU A 60 12.81 37.81 28.93
N GLN A 61 12.60 38.63 29.96
CA GLN A 61 12.62 40.10 29.85
C GLN A 61 13.99 40.59 29.34
N ARG A 62 15.09 40.08 29.92
CA ARG A 62 16.48 40.38 29.49
C ARG A 62 16.74 40.00 28.02
N ARG A 63 16.13 38.92 27.53
CA ARG A 63 16.23 38.50 26.10
C ARG A 63 15.48 39.42 25.14
N LEU A 64 14.42 40.09 25.60
CA LEU A 64 13.68 41.09 24.83
C LEU A 64 14.46 42.42 24.77
N ASP A 65 15.00 42.87 25.90
CA ASP A 65 15.86 44.06 25.96
C ASP A 65 17.08 43.90 25.03
N THR A 66 17.77 42.75 25.09
CA THR A 66 18.91 42.41 24.22
C THR A 66 18.57 42.42 22.71
N GLN A 67 17.31 42.16 22.34
CA GLN A 67 16.86 42.21 20.95
C GLN A 67 16.44 43.62 20.48
N SER A 68 16.22 44.57 21.39
CA SER A 68 15.74 45.91 21.06
C SER A 68 16.84 46.98 21.00
N ALA A 69 18.00 46.74 21.61
CA ALA A 69 19.15 47.66 21.61
C ALA A 69 19.74 47.91 20.20
N GLN A 70 19.81 49.18 19.79
CA GLN A 70 20.39 49.62 18.52
C GLN A 70 21.66 50.45 18.77
N GLY A 71 22.78 50.03 18.16
CA GLY A 71 24.09 50.68 18.28
C GLY A 71 25.09 49.91 19.16
N ALA A 72 26.37 49.98 18.78
CA ALA A 72 27.44 49.21 19.42
C ALA A 72 27.66 49.59 20.90
N SER A 73 27.56 50.89 21.23
CA SER A 73 27.75 51.37 22.60
C SER A 73 26.71 50.81 23.58
N GLN A 74 25.44 50.74 23.19
CA GLN A 74 24.37 50.25 24.05
C GLN A 74 24.44 48.71 24.25
N LYS A 75 24.88 47.97 23.22
CA LYS A 75 25.20 46.53 23.37
C LYS A 75 26.44 46.29 24.26
N PHE A 76 27.44 47.18 24.20
CA PHE A 76 28.60 47.11 25.10
C PHE A 76 28.22 47.43 26.56
N GLU A 77 27.37 48.43 26.78
CA GLU A 77 26.86 48.79 28.10
C GLU A 77 26.03 47.64 28.73
N LEU A 78 25.22 46.95 27.92
CA LEU A 78 24.55 45.71 28.33
C LEU A 78 25.54 44.56 28.60
N PHE A 79 26.63 44.41 27.84
CA PHE A 79 27.68 43.41 28.09
C PHE A 79 28.50 43.70 29.37
N VAL A 80 28.78 44.98 29.66
CA VAL A 80 29.37 45.38 30.95
C VAL A 80 28.42 44.99 32.08
N ARG A 81 27.12 45.30 31.95
CA ARG A 81 26.10 44.96 32.94
C ARG A 81 25.85 43.45 33.10
N GLU A 82 26.01 42.67 32.01
CA GLU A 82 26.01 41.20 32.04
C GLU A 82 27.25 40.67 32.78
N THR A 83 28.43 41.24 32.50
CA THR A 83 29.68 40.90 33.20
C THR A 83 29.61 41.27 34.68
N GLU A 84 29.05 42.43 35.03
CA GLU A 84 28.76 42.83 36.41
C GLU A 84 27.76 41.89 37.10
N SER A 85 26.73 41.43 36.39
CA SER A 85 25.77 40.44 36.88
C SER A 85 26.42 39.07 37.13
N ILE A 86 27.35 38.65 36.28
CA ILE A 86 28.18 37.45 36.48
C ILE A 86 29.14 37.64 37.67
N VAL A 87 29.72 38.83 37.84
CA VAL A 87 30.54 39.19 39.02
C VAL A 87 29.69 39.21 40.30
N GLN A 88 28.45 39.70 40.26
CA GLN A 88 27.54 39.64 41.40
C GLN A 88 27.11 38.20 41.72
N LYS A 89 26.70 37.40 40.73
CA LYS A 89 26.37 35.97 40.91
C LYS A 89 27.56 35.17 41.46
N SER A 90 28.78 35.40 40.97
CA SER A 90 29.98 34.72 41.50
C SER A 90 30.35 35.21 42.92
N GLN A 91 30.16 36.48 43.24
CA GLN A 91 30.22 36.96 44.63
C GLN A 91 29.15 36.34 45.54
N GLU A 92 27.95 36.08 45.04
CA GLU A 92 26.89 35.41 45.80
C GLU A 92 27.17 33.91 45.99
N MET A 93 27.64 33.20 44.96
CA MET A 93 28.08 31.81 45.08
C MET A 93 29.27 31.69 46.05
N MET A 94 30.24 32.61 46.01
CA MET A 94 31.31 32.69 47.02
C MET A 94 30.77 32.91 48.44
N LYS A 95 29.75 33.76 48.62
CA LYS A 95 29.11 33.96 49.94
C LYS A 95 28.35 32.72 50.42
N GLN A 96 27.72 31.96 49.53
CA GLN A 96 26.94 30.76 49.86
C GLN A 96 27.85 29.55 50.16
N GLY A 97 28.89 29.31 49.36
CA GLY A 97 29.80 28.16 49.53
C GLY A 97 30.64 28.19 50.81
N VAL A 98 30.87 29.36 51.40
CA VAL A 98 31.74 29.56 52.58
C VAL A 98 31.07 29.20 53.93
N SER A 99 29.77 28.85 53.94
CA SER A 99 28.94 28.91 55.15
C SER A 99 28.82 27.61 55.99
N LYS A 100 29.46 26.48 55.62
CA LYS A 100 29.46 25.25 56.45
C LYS A 100 30.86 24.61 56.52
N HIS A 101 31.30 24.32 57.75
CA HIS A 101 32.62 23.76 58.12
C HIS A 101 33.84 24.60 57.74
N ARG A 102 34.00 25.75 58.42
CA ARG A 102 35.24 26.54 58.41
C ARG A 102 36.36 25.88 59.24
N SER A 103 36.99 24.83 58.69
CA SER A 103 38.27 24.35 59.22
C SER A 103 39.35 25.40 58.93
N THR A 104 40.14 25.78 59.95
CA THR A 104 41.27 26.71 59.80
C THR A 104 42.60 25.99 59.54
N ALA A 105 42.57 24.68 59.30
CA ALA A 105 43.74 23.91 58.91
C ALA A 105 44.02 24.09 57.40
N TYR A 106 45.09 24.81 57.07
CA TYR A 106 45.61 24.86 55.70
C TYR A 106 46.23 23.51 55.33
N VAL A 107 45.52 22.72 54.53
CA VAL A 107 46.03 21.48 53.94
C VAL A 107 46.77 21.84 52.65
N ALA A 108 48.04 21.42 52.53
CA ALA A 108 48.77 21.54 51.26
C ALA A 108 48.14 20.60 50.22
N ALA A 109 47.79 21.12 49.04
CA ALA A 109 47.16 20.33 47.98
C ALA A 109 48.14 19.27 47.44
N GLN A 110 47.86 17.99 47.69
CA GLN A 110 48.69 16.85 47.26
C GLN A 110 48.14 16.11 46.03
N SER A 111 46.87 16.33 45.67
CA SER A 111 46.27 15.80 44.43
C SER A 111 45.98 16.91 43.43
N VAL A 112 46.11 16.59 42.14
CA VAL A 112 45.76 17.46 41.00
C VAL A 112 44.26 17.79 40.97
N GLU A 113 43.41 16.96 41.57
CA GLU A 113 41.95 17.13 41.64
C GLU A 113 41.52 18.43 42.33
N HIS A 114 42.34 18.96 43.25
CA HIS A 114 42.05 20.23 43.94
C HIS A 114 42.03 21.44 43.00
N VAL A 115 42.64 21.36 41.82
CA VAL A 115 42.72 22.48 40.87
C VAL A 115 41.34 22.88 40.35
N ARG A 116 40.44 21.91 40.13
CA ARG A 116 39.08 22.18 39.62
C ARG A 116 38.26 23.04 40.59
N PRO A 117 38.01 22.64 41.86
CA PRO A 117 37.26 23.49 42.81
C PRO A 117 37.91 24.85 43.09
N LEU A 118 39.25 24.95 43.03
CA LEU A 118 39.94 26.24 43.15
C LEU A 118 39.70 27.14 41.93
N PHE A 119 39.65 26.56 40.72
CA PHE A 119 39.38 27.29 39.50
C PHE A 119 37.91 27.66 39.32
N GLU A 120 36.96 26.80 39.73
CA GLU A 120 35.51 27.07 39.76
C GLU A 120 35.14 28.35 40.54
N VAL A 121 35.95 28.73 41.54
CA VAL A 121 35.79 29.97 42.31
C VAL A 121 36.49 31.17 41.64
N ALA A 122 37.65 30.95 41.02
CA ALA A 122 38.52 32.02 40.50
C ALA A 122 38.30 32.38 39.03
N CYS A 123 37.68 31.50 38.24
CA CYS A 123 37.50 31.63 36.80
C CYS A 123 36.74 32.91 36.39
N TRP A 124 35.59 33.20 37.00
CA TRP A 124 34.76 34.36 36.63
C TRP A 124 35.44 35.71 36.94
N PRO A 125 36.09 35.91 38.11
CA PRO A 125 36.98 37.06 38.33
C PRO A 125 38.12 37.19 37.31
N TYR A 126 38.78 36.08 36.94
CA TYR A 126 39.84 36.12 35.92
C TYR A 126 39.30 36.47 34.53
N LEU A 127 38.17 35.90 34.11
CA LEU A 127 37.51 36.21 32.83
C LEU A 127 37.19 37.71 32.71
N ALA A 128 36.53 38.28 33.73
CA ALA A 128 36.20 39.70 33.75
C ALA A 128 37.46 40.58 33.72
N THR A 129 38.48 40.25 34.52
CA THR A 129 39.74 41.00 34.59
C THR A 129 40.48 40.99 33.25
N LEU A 130 40.65 39.81 32.65
CA LEU A 130 41.37 39.64 31.39
C LEU A 130 40.63 40.29 30.21
N ALA A 131 39.29 40.20 30.17
CA ALA A 131 38.49 40.84 29.13
C ALA A 131 38.55 42.38 29.21
N VAL A 132 38.42 42.97 30.39
CA VAL A 132 38.49 44.44 30.57
C VAL A 132 39.90 44.96 30.23
N LEU A 133 40.95 44.27 30.68
CA LEU A 133 42.33 44.68 30.35
C LEU A 133 42.62 44.56 28.85
N LEU A 134 42.14 43.51 28.17
CA LEU A 134 42.39 43.30 26.74
C LEU A 134 41.66 44.32 25.83
N GLU A 135 40.43 44.74 26.17
CA GLU A 135 39.75 45.84 25.45
C GLU A 135 40.47 47.19 25.72
N MET A 136 40.76 47.49 26.99
CA MET A 136 41.25 48.82 27.42
C MET A 136 42.74 49.09 27.18
N GLN A 137 43.59 48.06 27.06
CA GLN A 137 45.03 48.21 26.84
C GLN A 137 45.42 47.92 25.39
N ASP A 138 46.28 48.78 24.82
CA ASP A 138 46.93 48.59 23.51
C ASP A 138 48.44 48.32 23.63
N SER A 139 49.00 48.29 24.84
CA SER A 139 50.42 47.97 25.08
C SER A 139 50.72 46.50 24.73
N PRO A 140 51.72 46.20 23.88
CA PRO A 140 52.02 44.83 23.45
C PRO A 140 52.21 43.84 24.60
N THR A 141 52.99 44.21 25.62
CA THR A 141 53.25 43.34 26.79
C THR A 141 51.98 43.12 27.63
N SER A 142 51.09 44.12 27.72
CA SER A 142 49.82 43.97 28.44
C SER A 142 48.85 43.07 27.68
N VAL A 143 48.80 43.19 26.35
CA VAL A 143 48.02 42.34 25.44
C VAL A 143 48.51 40.89 25.51
N GLU A 144 49.83 40.67 25.39
CA GLU A 144 50.48 39.36 25.49
C GLU A 144 50.15 38.66 26.81
N LEU A 145 50.32 39.35 27.94
CA LEU A 145 49.99 38.81 29.27
C LEU A 145 48.49 38.49 29.42
N CYS A 146 47.59 39.29 28.84
CA CYS A 146 46.16 38.98 28.85
C CYS A 146 45.85 37.74 27.99
N ILE A 147 46.48 37.61 26.82
CA ILE A 147 46.29 36.48 25.90
C ILE A 147 46.85 35.18 26.50
N GLU A 148 48.03 35.19 27.13
CA GLU A 148 48.51 34.02 27.88
C GLU A 148 47.61 33.69 29.08
N GLY A 149 47.09 34.71 29.78
CA GLY A 149 46.07 34.54 30.82
C GLY A 149 44.83 33.80 30.31
N PHE A 150 44.29 34.20 29.16
CA PHE A 150 43.19 33.49 28.48
C PHE A 150 43.59 32.06 28.12
N LYS A 151 44.74 31.85 27.46
CA LYS A 151 45.23 30.51 27.08
C LYS A 151 45.39 29.59 28.29
N HIS A 152 45.91 30.09 29.42
CA HIS A 152 46.08 29.32 30.65
C HIS A 152 44.72 28.98 31.29
N CYS A 153 43.79 29.93 31.34
CA CYS A 153 42.43 29.69 31.86
C CYS A 153 41.67 28.65 31.02
N ILE A 154 41.71 28.75 29.69
CA ILE A 154 41.11 27.79 28.76
C ILE A 154 41.75 26.41 28.94
N ARG A 155 43.08 26.35 29.07
CA ARG A 155 43.83 25.11 29.29
C ARG A 155 43.47 24.42 30.60
N ILE A 156 43.24 25.17 31.69
CA ILE A 156 42.76 24.60 32.95
C ILE A 156 41.33 24.07 32.75
N ALA A 157 40.40 24.91 32.29
CA ALA A 157 39.00 24.51 32.13
C ALA A 157 38.82 23.27 31.25
N ALA A 158 39.53 23.21 30.12
CA ALA A 158 39.50 22.07 29.21
C ALA A 158 40.07 20.78 29.82
N ARG A 159 41.12 20.86 30.66
CA ARG A 159 41.78 19.67 31.25
C ARG A 159 41.04 19.06 32.44
N PHE A 160 40.02 19.74 32.95
CA PHE A 160 39.24 19.30 34.11
C PHE A 160 37.75 19.12 33.79
N ASP A 161 37.39 19.01 32.51
CA ASP A 161 36.01 18.86 32.02
C ASP A 161 35.07 19.93 32.58
N MET A 162 35.50 21.19 32.48
CA MET A 162 34.77 22.39 32.91
C MET A 162 34.20 23.11 31.69
N ASP A 163 33.20 22.49 31.05
CA ASP A 163 32.66 22.93 29.76
C ASP A 163 32.18 24.39 29.78
N THR A 164 31.49 24.82 30.84
CA THR A 164 30.89 26.16 30.92
C THR A 164 31.94 27.26 30.98
N GLU A 165 32.96 27.08 31.83
CA GLU A 165 34.09 27.98 31.98
C GLU A 165 34.93 28.02 30.69
N ARG A 166 35.24 26.85 30.12
CA ARG A 166 36.00 26.71 28.88
C ARG A 166 35.32 27.48 27.75
N ASP A 167 34.03 27.21 27.52
CA ASP A 167 33.28 27.80 26.43
C ASP A 167 33.13 29.31 26.62
N ALA A 168 32.98 29.79 27.86
CA ALA A 168 32.96 31.22 28.17
C ALA A 168 34.30 31.93 27.90
N PHE A 169 35.44 31.35 28.32
CA PHE A 169 36.76 31.92 28.03
C PHE A 169 37.07 31.90 26.52
N VAL A 170 36.79 30.79 25.82
CA VAL A 170 37.02 30.70 24.36
C VAL A 170 36.09 31.67 23.61
N SER A 171 34.81 31.76 23.99
CA SER A 171 33.87 32.73 23.41
C SER A 171 34.32 34.17 23.63
N SER A 172 34.82 34.50 24.83
CA SER A 172 35.33 35.84 25.12
C SER A 172 36.57 36.17 24.30
N LEU A 173 37.51 35.25 24.14
CA LEU A 173 38.69 35.45 23.29
C LEU A 173 38.29 35.59 21.81
N ALA A 174 37.30 34.82 21.35
CA ALA A 174 36.74 34.92 20.00
C ALA A 174 36.10 36.30 19.72
N LYS A 175 35.42 36.92 20.70
CA LYS A 175 34.88 38.29 20.58
C LYS A 175 35.99 39.31 20.31
N PHE A 176 37.19 39.15 20.89
CA PHE A 176 38.33 40.06 20.68
C PHE A 176 39.05 39.90 19.34
N THR A 177 38.69 38.91 18.50
CA THR A 177 39.19 38.84 17.12
C THR A 177 38.64 39.94 16.21
N TYR A 178 37.50 40.54 16.58
CA TYR A 178 36.72 41.51 15.78
C TYR A 178 36.28 41.03 14.39
N LEU A 179 36.50 39.76 14.00
CA LEU A 179 36.17 39.20 12.68
C LEU A 179 34.66 39.26 12.31
N ILE A 180 33.80 39.39 13.30
CA ILE A 180 32.33 39.42 13.20
C ILE A 180 31.80 40.88 13.36
N THR A 181 32.69 41.87 13.55
CA THR A 181 32.33 43.27 13.82
C THR A 181 33.00 44.21 12.84
N ILE A 182 32.23 45.16 12.29
CA ILE A 182 32.78 46.25 11.47
C ILE A 182 33.48 47.24 12.41
N LYS A 183 34.76 46.95 12.69
CA LYS A 183 35.74 47.76 13.43
C LYS A 183 37.09 47.57 12.76
N GLU A 184 37.94 48.59 12.75
CA GLU A 184 39.34 48.48 12.32
C GLU A 184 40.13 47.55 13.26
N MET A 185 40.90 46.61 12.70
CA MET A 185 41.67 45.63 13.44
C MET A 185 43.06 46.16 13.83
N LYS A 186 43.33 46.19 15.14
CA LYS A 186 44.66 46.43 15.69
C LYS A 186 45.43 45.11 15.80
N GLN A 187 46.75 45.21 16.01
CA GLN A 187 47.62 44.04 16.24
C GLN A 187 47.07 43.08 17.31
N LYS A 188 46.47 43.60 18.39
CA LYS A 188 45.91 42.77 19.47
C LYS A 188 44.78 41.84 19.00
N ASN A 189 44.01 42.23 17.98
CA ASN A 189 42.98 41.40 17.38
C ASN A 189 43.61 40.24 16.59
N ILE A 190 44.68 40.51 15.85
CA ILE A 190 45.48 39.50 15.12
C ILE A 190 46.13 38.50 16.09
N GLU A 191 46.67 38.96 17.23
CA GLU A 191 47.22 38.05 18.25
C GLU A 191 46.14 37.20 18.94
N CYS A 192 44.92 37.71 19.12
CA CYS A 192 43.79 36.89 19.60
C CYS A 192 43.44 35.76 18.62
N ILE A 193 43.53 36.00 17.32
CA ILE A 193 43.30 34.99 16.28
C ILE A 193 44.39 33.91 16.32
N LYS A 194 45.67 34.32 16.34
CA LYS A 194 46.82 33.41 16.50
C LYS A 194 46.71 32.58 17.79
N ALA A 195 46.20 33.18 18.88
CA ALA A 195 45.97 32.48 20.14
C ALA A 195 44.88 31.40 20.03
N LEU A 196 43.77 31.65 19.34
CA LEU A 196 42.72 30.65 19.09
C LEU A 196 43.24 29.48 18.25
N PHE A 197 44.07 29.75 17.24
CA PHE A 197 44.74 28.70 16.47
C PHE A 197 45.68 27.88 17.36
N ALA A 198 46.50 28.54 18.18
CA ALA A 198 47.38 27.85 19.14
C ALA A 198 46.60 26.99 20.15
N ILE A 199 45.43 27.45 20.61
CA ILE A 199 44.52 26.69 21.50
C ILE A 199 43.98 25.45 20.77
N GLY A 200 43.45 25.60 19.55
CA GLY A 200 42.97 24.48 18.72
C GLY A 200 44.06 23.43 18.43
N LEU A 201 45.29 23.88 18.18
CA LEU A 201 46.44 23.02 17.91
C LEU A 201 47.01 22.31 19.16
N SER A 202 46.74 22.78 20.39
CA SER A 202 47.38 22.30 21.63
C SER A 202 46.45 21.58 22.61
N GLU A 203 45.20 22.04 22.76
CA GLU A 203 44.21 21.44 23.68
C GLU A 203 42.96 20.94 22.92
N GLY A 204 43.04 20.80 21.60
CA GLY A 204 41.92 20.42 20.71
C GLY A 204 41.19 19.11 21.03
N ASN A 205 41.82 18.18 21.77
CA ASN A 205 41.15 17.00 22.30
C ASN A 205 40.08 17.32 23.37
N ASN A 206 40.23 18.46 24.04
CA ASN A 206 39.51 18.83 25.24
C ASN A 206 38.56 20.03 25.01
N LEU A 207 38.48 20.53 23.76
CA LEU A 207 37.67 21.69 23.39
C LEU A 207 36.17 21.41 23.28
N GLY A 208 35.74 20.17 23.05
CA GLY A 208 34.31 19.83 22.98
C GLY A 208 33.51 20.77 22.05
N PRO A 209 32.36 21.31 22.48
CA PRO A 209 31.62 22.33 21.73
C PRO A 209 32.37 23.64 21.42
N ALA A 210 33.39 24.04 22.20
CA ALA A 210 34.15 25.28 21.97
C ALA A 210 34.87 25.32 20.61
N TRP A 211 35.02 24.18 19.94
CA TRP A 211 35.45 24.12 18.54
C TRP A 211 34.64 25.05 17.61
N GLN A 212 33.37 25.31 17.90
CA GLN A 212 32.55 26.25 17.10
C GLN A 212 33.20 27.62 16.99
N PHE A 213 33.77 28.16 18.07
CA PHE A 213 34.40 29.49 18.07
C PHE A 213 35.68 29.54 17.22
N VAL A 214 36.49 28.47 17.26
CA VAL A 214 37.73 28.36 16.47
C VAL A 214 37.40 28.17 14.98
N LEU A 215 36.40 27.36 14.66
CA LEU A 215 36.00 27.10 13.27
C LEU A 215 35.25 28.29 12.65
N HIS A 216 34.40 28.98 13.42
CA HIS A 216 33.77 30.22 12.98
C HIS A 216 34.81 31.35 12.80
N CYS A 217 35.84 31.42 13.64
CA CYS A 217 36.99 32.31 13.42
C CYS A 217 37.65 32.07 12.05
N ILE A 218 37.86 30.80 11.66
CA ILE A 218 38.42 30.44 10.34
C ILE A 218 37.47 30.81 9.20
N SER A 219 36.18 30.50 9.34
CA SER A 219 35.16 30.87 8.35
C SER A 219 35.12 32.38 8.06
N GLN A 220 35.32 33.23 9.07
CA GLN A 220 35.35 34.69 8.91
C GLN A 220 36.70 35.21 8.41
N LEU A 221 37.82 34.55 8.71
CA LEU A 221 39.11 34.84 8.08
C LEU A 221 39.05 34.62 6.58
N GLU A 222 38.50 33.49 6.14
CA GLU A 222 38.38 33.20 4.71
C GLU A 222 37.39 34.15 4.02
N ARG A 223 36.34 34.60 4.72
CA ARG A 223 35.47 35.69 4.23
C ARG A 223 36.28 36.96 3.93
N LEU A 224 37.23 37.32 4.79
CA LEU A 224 38.08 38.49 4.58
C LEU A 224 39.13 38.23 3.48
N HIS A 225 39.75 37.05 3.41
CA HIS A 225 40.68 36.69 2.34
C HIS A 225 40.03 36.83 0.95
N LEU A 226 38.78 36.39 0.80
CA LEU A 226 37.99 36.53 -0.43
C LEU A 226 37.65 38.00 -0.77
N ILE A 227 37.51 38.87 0.24
CA ILE A 227 37.28 40.32 0.04
C ILE A 227 38.54 41.03 -0.48
N GLY A 228 39.72 40.74 0.08
CA GLY A 228 40.98 41.40 -0.30
C GLY A 228 41.62 40.83 -1.57
N SER A 229 41.59 39.51 -1.76
CA SER A 229 42.22 38.83 -2.91
C SER A 229 41.57 39.14 -4.27
N HIS A 230 40.39 39.77 -4.28
CA HIS A 230 39.55 39.99 -5.46
C HIS A 230 39.11 38.70 -6.20
N SER A 231 39.44 37.51 -5.69
CA SER A 231 39.07 36.24 -6.32
C SER A 231 37.60 35.93 -6.08
N ARG A 232 36.78 36.13 -7.12
CA ARG A 232 35.34 35.87 -7.11
C ARG A 232 34.96 34.50 -7.68
N GLU A 233 35.92 33.60 -7.87
CA GLU A 233 35.74 32.34 -8.61
C GLU A 233 34.62 31.46 -8.01
N ASP A 234 34.62 31.24 -6.70
CA ASP A 234 33.51 30.54 -6.00
C ASP A 234 32.17 31.29 -6.13
N PHE A 235 32.16 32.62 -5.97
CA PHE A 235 30.92 33.40 -6.00
C PHE A 235 30.26 33.42 -7.38
N GLN A 236 31.06 33.45 -8.46
CA GLN A 236 30.54 33.30 -9.83
C GLN A 236 29.99 31.89 -10.06
N PHE A 237 30.60 30.85 -9.49
CA PHE A 237 30.07 29.49 -9.59
C PHE A 237 28.68 29.34 -8.94
N PHE A 238 28.31 30.15 -7.95
CA PHE A 238 26.98 30.07 -7.31
C PHE A 238 25.95 31.13 -7.77
N GLN A 239 26.36 32.19 -8.49
CA GLN A 239 25.43 33.16 -9.07
C GLN A 239 24.86 32.68 -10.42
N GLY A 240 23.54 32.70 -10.56
CA GLY A 240 22.86 32.30 -11.80
C GLY A 240 23.23 33.20 -12.97
N GLU A 241 23.49 32.61 -14.14
CA GLU A 241 23.68 33.37 -15.37
C GLU A 241 22.31 33.73 -15.95
N GLU A 242 22.04 35.02 -16.16
CA GLU A 242 20.81 35.49 -16.82
C GLU A 242 20.92 35.27 -18.34
N ASP A 243 20.54 34.07 -18.76
CA ASP A 243 20.07 33.66 -20.09
C ASP A 243 20.51 34.51 -21.30
N GLN A 244 21.70 34.21 -21.85
CA GLN A 244 22.07 34.59 -23.21
C GLN A 244 22.80 33.47 -23.96
N GLY A 245 22.04 32.70 -24.75
CA GLY A 245 22.51 32.09 -26.01
C GLY A 245 23.63 31.04 -25.92
N SER A 246 23.22 29.76 -25.90
CA SER A 246 24.02 28.54 -26.14
C SER A 246 25.26 28.69 -27.04
N PRO A 247 26.41 28.04 -26.70
CA PRO A 247 26.59 26.66 -27.19
C PRO A 247 27.43 25.68 -26.32
N SER A 248 27.07 24.39 -26.45
CA SER A 248 27.89 23.15 -26.39
C SER A 248 28.98 22.91 -25.31
N PRO A 249 28.99 21.75 -24.61
CA PRO A 249 29.93 21.47 -23.52
C PRO A 249 31.30 20.91 -23.97
N ALA A 250 32.37 21.71 -23.86
CA ALA A 250 33.75 21.23 -23.88
C ALA A 250 34.73 22.20 -23.16
N ALA A 251 35.83 21.66 -22.62
CA ALA A 251 37.02 22.36 -22.12
C ALA A 251 36.88 23.30 -20.90
N LEU A 252 36.94 22.72 -19.69
CA LEU A 252 37.41 23.43 -18.48
C LEU A 252 38.95 23.44 -18.43
N THR A 253 39.60 24.34 -19.18
CA THR A 253 41.06 24.57 -19.07
C THR A 253 41.49 26.01 -19.37
N GLN A 254 42.01 26.66 -18.32
CA GLN A 254 42.86 27.88 -18.31
C GLN A 254 42.28 29.26 -18.67
N ARG A 255 42.72 30.24 -17.84
CA ARG A 255 43.05 31.65 -18.14
C ARG A 255 41.94 32.72 -18.28
N SER A 256 41.74 33.43 -17.16
CA SER A 256 42.12 34.85 -16.98
C SER A 256 41.76 35.90 -18.05
N THR A 257 40.99 36.93 -17.65
CA THR A 257 41.27 38.40 -17.76
C THR A 257 40.03 39.30 -17.96
N SER A 258 39.77 40.13 -16.93
CA SER A 258 39.44 41.58 -17.03
C SER A 258 37.99 42.08 -17.26
N VAL A 259 37.66 43.17 -16.54
CA VAL A 259 36.53 44.14 -16.75
C VAL A 259 35.12 43.57 -16.45
N SER A 260 34.12 44.29 -15.90
CA SER A 260 33.94 45.68 -15.42
C SER A 260 33.07 45.78 -14.14
N THR A 261 33.15 46.93 -13.46
CA THR A 261 32.22 47.36 -12.38
C THR A 261 30.84 47.75 -12.93
N MET A 262 29.75 47.28 -12.30
CA MET A 262 28.47 48.00 -12.00
C MET A 262 27.38 47.00 -11.53
N GLY A 263 26.55 47.37 -10.54
CA GLY A 263 25.41 46.52 -10.11
C GLY A 263 25.06 46.59 -8.62
N ASN A 264 24.47 47.72 -8.16
CA ASN A 264 23.97 47.87 -6.78
C ASN A 264 22.43 47.81 -6.72
N GLN A 265 21.87 46.83 -5.99
CA GLN A 265 20.58 46.95 -5.26
C GLN A 265 20.28 45.69 -4.43
N VAL A 266 19.94 45.85 -3.14
CA VAL A 266 19.40 44.80 -2.24
C VAL A 266 18.36 45.44 -1.30
N LEU A 267 17.28 44.72 -0.98
CA LEU A 267 16.20 45.17 -0.09
C LEU A 267 16.15 44.41 1.27
N LYS A 268 15.52 45.01 2.28
CA LYS A 268 15.54 44.57 3.69
C LYS A 268 14.45 43.54 4.05
N ARG A 269 14.75 42.58 4.95
CA ARG A 269 13.79 42.00 5.94
C ARG A 269 14.48 41.28 7.13
N ARG A 270 13.68 40.66 8.01
CA ARG A 270 13.99 40.10 9.36
C ARG A 270 13.78 38.57 9.37
N ALA A 271 14.21 37.75 10.34
CA ALA A 271 15.23 37.73 11.43
C ALA A 271 15.12 36.29 12.07
N HIS A 272 15.58 35.84 13.25
CA HIS A 272 15.97 36.35 14.58
C HIS A 272 16.95 35.34 15.26
N GLY A 273 17.55 35.70 16.41
CA GLY A 273 17.93 34.72 17.45
C GLY A 273 19.35 34.13 17.40
N LEU A 274 20.35 34.86 17.92
CA LEU A 274 21.79 34.51 18.02
C LEU A 274 22.52 34.15 16.72
N GLY A 275 21.82 33.87 15.63
CA GLY A 275 22.40 33.67 14.31
C GLY A 275 22.94 34.96 13.69
N VAL A 276 24.04 34.78 12.96
CA VAL A 276 24.48 35.52 11.76
C VAL A 276 23.73 36.83 11.49
N SER A 277 24.42 37.96 11.71
CA SER A 277 23.95 39.26 11.20
C SER A 277 24.18 39.31 9.69
N ALA A 278 23.20 38.84 8.91
CA ALA A 278 23.14 39.10 7.48
C ALA A 278 23.24 40.62 7.21
N LEU A 279 23.83 40.96 6.06
CA LEU A 279 24.35 42.30 5.77
C LEU A 279 23.35 43.43 6.05
N VAL A 280 23.74 44.34 6.95
CA VAL A 280 23.28 45.74 6.84
C VAL A 280 23.84 46.27 5.51
N PRO A 281 23.09 47.08 4.74
CA PRO A 281 23.63 47.72 3.54
C PRO A 281 24.86 48.57 3.92
N LEU A 282 26.05 48.05 3.59
CA LEU A 282 27.34 48.64 3.96
C LEU A 282 27.44 50.07 3.41
N GLY A 283 27.87 51.00 4.26
CA GLY A 283 28.38 52.28 3.81
C GLY A 283 29.65 52.09 2.97
N LEU A 284 30.01 53.13 2.20
CA LEU A 284 31.30 53.15 1.50
C LEU A 284 32.47 53.00 2.50
N ASP A 285 32.33 53.61 3.68
CA ASP A 285 33.31 53.56 4.76
C ASP A 285 33.43 52.16 5.38
N ASP A 286 32.30 51.47 5.64
CA ASP A 286 32.30 50.10 6.21
C ASP A 286 33.07 49.12 5.32
N ARG A 287 32.89 49.23 3.99
CA ARG A 287 33.60 48.40 3.01
C ARG A 287 35.10 48.71 2.96
N GLN A 288 35.48 49.97 3.19
CA GLN A 288 36.90 50.33 3.29
C GLN A 288 37.54 49.74 4.55
N VAL A 289 36.82 49.68 5.67
CA VAL A 289 37.27 49.02 6.90
C VAL A 289 37.46 47.50 6.69
N GLU A 290 36.52 46.81 6.02
CA GLU A 290 36.70 45.38 5.72
C GLU A 290 37.89 45.09 4.77
N LEU A 291 38.19 45.99 3.82
CA LEU A 291 39.37 45.88 2.96
C LEU A 291 40.68 46.06 3.74
N VAL A 292 40.80 47.11 4.57
CA VAL A 292 41.99 47.35 5.41
C VAL A 292 42.20 46.21 6.41
N ASN A 293 41.13 45.68 6.99
CA ASN A 293 41.17 44.48 7.84
C ASN A 293 41.68 43.26 7.06
N SER A 294 41.22 43.05 5.83
CA SER A 294 41.68 41.95 4.97
C SER A 294 43.18 42.06 4.64
N GLU A 295 43.67 43.24 4.25
CA GLU A 295 45.09 43.45 3.98
C GLU A 295 45.96 43.17 5.22
N SER A 296 45.54 43.64 6.40
CA SER A 296 46.20 43.41 7.68
C SER A 296 46.23 41.93 8.09
N VAL A 297 45.14 41.19 7.83
CA VAL A 297 45.03 39.75 8.07
C VAL A 297 45.93 38.95 7.11
N ILE A 298 45.80 39.18 5.80
CA ILE A 298 46.57 38.46 4.76
C ILE A 298 48.08 38.64 4.96
N ALA A 299 48.52 39.82 5.40
CA ALA A 299 49.93 40.10 5.67
C ALA A 299 50.51 39.38 6.90
N GLN A 300 49.67 38.78 7.76
CA GLN A 300 50.08 38.27 9.08
C GLN A 300 49.60 36.86 9.43
N ILE A 301 48.63 36.31 8.69
CA ILE A 301 48.06 34.99 8.94
C ILE A 301 48.25 34.13 7.69
N ASP A 302 49.21 33.22 7.78
CA ASP A 302 49.51 32.25 6.72
C ASP A 302 48.43 31.17 6.65
N SER A 303 47.82 30.99 5.47
CA SER A 303 46.83 29.95 5.20
C SER A 303 47.32 28.53 5.52
N ALA A 304 48.63 28.27 5.50
CA ALA A 304 49.18 26.99 5.94
C ALA A 304 48.88 26.67 7.42
N GLN A 305 48.62 27.68 8.27
CA GLN A 305 48.19 27.49 9.66
C GLN A 305 46.74 27.01 9.75
N ILE A 306 45.88 27.46 8.83
CA ILE A 306 44.49 27.00 8.70
C ILE A 306 44.49 25.53 8.25
N GLU A 307 45.23 25.21 7.20
CA GLU A 307 45.37 23.84 6.71
C GLU A 307 45.99 22.89 7.75
N LEU A 308 46.97 23.36 8.54
CA LEU A 308 47.56 22.57 9.62
C LEU A 308 46.51 22.11 10.65
N LEU A 309 45.52 22.94 10.96
CA LEU A 309 44.45 22.61 11.90
C LEU A 309 43.53 21.51 11.35
N PHE A 310 43.08 21.63 10.09
CA PHE A 310 42.26 20.60 9.44
C PHE A 310 43.03 19.29 9.24
N ASN A 311 44.31 19.34 8.87
CA ASN A 311 45.15 18.15 8.75
C ASN A 311 45.38 17.45 10.11
N ARG A 312 45.50 18.21 11.21
CA ARG A 312 45.54 17.66 12.58
C ARG A 312 44.22 17.04 13.06
N SER A 313 43.11 17.14 12.33
CA SER A 313 41.89 16.39 12.66
C SER A 313 42.16 14.88 12.77
N THR A 314 43.12 14.36 12.00
CA THR A 314 43.59 12.96 12.06
C THR A 314 44.19 12.56 13.42
N SER A 315 44.80 13.49 14.16
CA SER A 315 45.41 13.23 15.48
C SER A 315 44.47 13.44 16.66
N LEU A 316 43.22 13.89 16.43
CA LEU A 316 42.22 14.04 17.48
C LEU A 316 41.75 12.68 18.05
N GLY A 317 41.41 12.66 19.34
CA GLY A 317 40.81 11.52 20.02
C GLY A 317 39.37 11.23 19.54
N SER A 318 38.86 10.04 19.90
CA SER A 318 37.58 9.51 19.38
C SER A 318 36.36 10.42 19.62
N THR A 319 36.26 11.04 20.79
CA THR A 319 35.19 12.00 21.11
C THR A 319 35.46 13.36 20.45
N ALA A 320 36.70 13.84 20.52
CA ALA A 320 37.12 15.13 20.01
C ALA A 320 36.87 15.32 18.50
N ILE A 321 37.13 14.28 17.68
CA ILE A 321 36.84 14.35 16.24
C ILE A 321 35.33 14.45 15.94
N VAL A 322 34.49 13.79 16.74
CA VAL A 322 33.03 13.87 16.58
C VAL A 322 32.54 15.28 16.93
N HIS A 323 33.06 15.89 18.00
CA HIS A 323 32.78 17.30 18.32
C HIS A 323 33.28 18.25 17.23
N PHE A 324 34.52 18.07 16.73
CA PHE A 324 35.10 18.87 15.65
C PHE A 324 34.22 18.85 14.40
N VAL A 325 33.82 17.67 13.92
CA VAL A 325 32.95 17.51 12.73
C VAL A 325 31.54 18.07 13.01
N SER A 326 31.00 17.90 14.22
CA SER A 326 29.69 18.46 14.61
C SER A 326 29.69 19.99 14.56
N GLN A 327 30.75 20.65 15.04
CA GLN A 327 30.83 22.11 14.98
C GLN A 327 31.18 22.61 13.58
N LEU A 328 31.95 21.87 12.79
CA LEU A 328 32.22 22.24 11.38
C LEU A 328 30.95 22.11 10.51
N ALA A 329 30.12 21.09 10.73
CA ALA A 329 28.80 20.96 10.10
C ALA A 329 27.92 22.16 10.44
N ARG A 330 27.87 22.56 11.71
CA ARG A 330 27.15 23.76 12.15
C ARG A 330 27.68 25.05 11.51
N VAL A 331 28.99 25.26 11.42
CA VAL A 331 29.55 26.45 10.75
C VAL A 331 29.24 26.42 9.24
N SER A 332 29.19 25.24 8.62
CA SER A 332 28.68 25.10 7.24
C SER A 332 27.18 25.40 7.10
N GLU A 333 26.35 25.08 8.09
CA GLU A 333 24.93 25.47 8.12
C GLU A 333 24.79 27.00 8.25
N GLU A 334 25.58 27.62 9.13
CA GLU A 334 25.68 29.08 9.31
C GLU A 334 26.21 29.80 8.04
N GLU A 335 27.08 29.17 7.25
CA GLU A 335 27.59 29.66 5.95
C GLU A 335 26.58 29.56 4.80
N LEU A 336 25.77 28.50 4.78
CA LEU A 336 24.79 28.25 3.71
C LEU A 336 23.49 29.04 3.93
N ALA A 337 23.13 29.36 5.17
CA ALA A 337 21.99 30.20 5.50
C ALA A 337 22.09 31.67 5.00
N LEU A 338 23.22 32.07 4.42
CA LEU A 338 23.46 33.38 3.82
C LEU A 338 22.72 33.53 2.48
N ALA A 339 21.42 33.83 2.53
CA ALA A 339 20.50 33.82 1.38
C ALA A 339 21.00 34.54 0.11
N ASP A 340 21.67 35.69 0.24
CA ASP A 340 22.17 36.47 -0.91
C ASP A 340 23.52 35.95 -1.47
N GLN A 341 24.33 35.28 -0.63
CA GLN A 341 25.68 34.79 -0.94
C GLN A 341 26.04 33.55 -0.07
N PRO A 342 25.51 32.35 -0.38
CA PRO A 342 25.85 31.14 0.34
C PRO A 342 27.32 30.79 0.13
N ARG A 343 28.01 30.40 1.20
CA ARG A 343 29.44 30.00 1.15
C ARG A 343 29.57 28.49 1.39
N ILE A 344 30.53 27.86 0.69
CA ILE A 344 30.76 26.40 0.76
C ILE A 344 32.10 26.03 1.41
N PHE A 345 32.85 26.97 2.00
CA PHE A 345 34.18 26.72 2.54
C PHE A 345 34.17 25.63 3.63
N SER A 346 33.31 25.77 4.64
CA SER A 346 33.18 24.74 5.68
C SER A 346 32.61 23.43 5.13
N LEU A 347 31.86 23.46 4.01
CA LEU A 347 31.38 22.25 3.32
C LEU A 347 32.52 21.52 2.58
N GLN A 348 33.40 22.25 1.88
CA GLN A 348 34.63 21.71 1.28
C GLN A 348 35.50 21.07 2.37
N LYS A 349 35.73 21.78 3.49
CA LYS A 349 36.52 21.27 4.62
C LYS A 349 35.88 20.09 5.35
N LEU A 350 34.55 19.94 5.35
CA LEU A 350 33.89 18.70 5.80
C LEU A 350 34.25 17.51 4.92
N VAL A 351 34.33 17.67 3.59
CA VAL A 351 34.72 16.59 2.66
C VAL A 351 36.18 16.18 2.86
N GLU A 352 37.09 17.15 2.99
CA GLU A 352 38.50 16.89 3.28
C GLU A 352 38.70 16.18 4.63
N VAL A 353 38.10 16.71 5.70
CA VAL A 353 38.19 16.14 7.05
C VAL A 353 37.55 14.76 7.09
N ALA A 354 36.40 14.56 6.44
CA ALA A 354 35.80 13.23 6.29
C ALA A 354 36.77 12.27 5.61
N HIS A 355 37.34 12.65 4.46
CA HIS A 355 38.27 11.80 3.71
C HIS A 355 39.50 11.41 4.54
N HIS A 356 40.17 12.38 5.18
CA HIS A 356 41.35 12.11 6.02
C HIS A 356 41.04 11.23 7.24
N ASN A 357 39.80 11.26 7.76
CA ASN A 357 39.40 10.49 8.94
C ASN A 357 38.73 9.14 8.62
N MET A 358 38.56 8.77 7.34
CA MET A 358 38.03 7.47 6.88
C MET A 358 38.82 6.24 7.38
N GLY A 359 40.06 6.43 7.90
CA GLY A 359 40.89 5.35 8.46
C GLY A 359 40.57 4.99 9.92
N ARG A 360 39.64 5.70 10.58
CA ARG A 360 39.34 5.50 12.01
C ARG A 360 38.59 4.20 12.29
N ILE A 361 38.61 3.80 13.57
CA ILE A 361 37.84 2.66 14.10
C ILE A 361 36.35 2.86 13.78
N ARG A 362 35.69 1.80 13.27
CA ARG A 362 34.33 1.82 12.70
C ARG A 362 33.29 2.53 13.58
N LEU A 363 33.31 2.32 14.90
CA LEU A 363 32.39 2.98 15.84
C LEU A 363 32.51 4.52 15.80
N VAL A 364 33.74 5.04 15.76
CA VAL A 364 34.02 6.48 15.68
C VAL A 364 33.65 7.00 14.29
N TRP A 365 33.89 6.21 13.23
CA TRP A 365 33.49 6.58 11.88
C TRP A 365 31.96 6.64 11.71
N SER A 366 31.18 5.72 12.26
CA SER A 366 29.70 5.80 12.21
C SER A 366 29.17 7.03 12.96
N GLN A 367 29.79 7.43 14.08
CA GLN A 367 29.45 8.69 14.76
C GLN A 367 29.76 9.92 13.91
N ILE A 368 30.93 9.97 13.25
CA ILE A 368 31.28 11.02 12.28
C ILE A 368 30.31 11.02 11.10
N TRP A 369 29.99 9.84 10.56
CA TRP A 369 29.11 9.68 9.40
C TRP A 369 27.67 10.06 9.71
N THR A 370 27.17 9.79 10.90
CA THR A 370 25.83 10.21 11.34
C THR A 370 25.65 11.73 11.24
N VAL A 371 26.69 12.50 11.59
CA VAL A 371 26.70 13.97 11.46
C VAL A 371 26.74 14.39 9.99
N LEU A 372 27.68 13.83 9.21
CA LEU A 372 27.88 14.17 7.79
C LEU A 372 26.64 13.83 6.94
N SER A 373 26.10 12.61 7.12
CA SER A 373 24.89 12.09 6.48
C SER A 373 23.72 13.05 6.65
N ARG A 374 23.44 13.46 7.90
CA ARG A 374 22.40 14.45 8.20
C ARG A 374 22.68 15.78 7.51
N HIS A 375 23.91 16.28 7.58
CA HIS A 375 24.29 17.57 6.99
C HIS A 375 24.07 17.59 5.48
N PHE A 376 24.60 16.62 4.74
CA PHE A 376 24.43 16.55 3.28
C PHE A 376 22.96 16.38 2.84
N VAL A 377 22.12 15.71 3.64
CA VAL A 377 20.68 15.61 3.40
C VAL A 377 19.98 16.96 3.55
N GLU A 378 20.37 17.82 4.49
CA GLU A 378 19.84 19.20 4.58
C GLU A 378 20.39 20.09 3.45
N VAL A 379 21.67 19.96 3.10
CA VAL A 379 22.29 20.68 1.96
C VAL A 379 21.58 20.39 0.64
N ALA A 380 21.07 19.17 0.44
CA ALA A 380 20.31 18.78 -0.76
C ALA A 380 18.92 19.46 -0.88
N LYS A 381 18.44 20.12 0.18
CA LYS A 381 17.17 20.89 0.22
C LYS A 381 17.38 22.41 0.07
N HIS A 382 18.62 22.84 -0.17
CA HIS A 382 18.96 24.26 -0.26
C HIS A 382 18.28 24.95 -1.46
N SER A 383 18.02 26.26 -1.36
CA SER A 383 17.33 27.03 -2.41
C SER A 383 18.17 27.21 -3.68
N ASN A 384 19.49 27.24 -3.55
CA ASN A 384 20.42 27.28 -4.68
C ASN A 384 20.76 25.85 -5.15
N ILE A 385 20.20 25.46 -6.30
CA ILE A 385 20.45 24.17 -6.97
C ILE A 385 21.94 23.81 -7.07
N ARG A 386 22.84 24.76 -7.33
CA ARG A 386 24.28 24.49 -7.48
C ARG A 386 24.93 24.06 -6.14
N VAL A 387 24.41 24.54 -5.01
CA VAL A 387 24.81 24.08 -3.66
C VAL A 387 24.36 22.64 -3.43
N CYS A 388 23.12 22.30 -3.81
CA CYS A 388 22.62 20.93 -3.72
C CYS A 388 23.46 19.97 -4.59
N MET A 389 23.77 20.37 -5.82
CA MET A 389 24.64 19.62 -6.74
C MET A 389 26.03 19.37 -6.11
N TYR A 390 26.66 20.38 -5.50
CA TYR A 390 27.93 20.23 -4.80
C TYR A 390 27.84 19.27 -3.60
N GLY A 391 26.75 19.35 -2.81
CA GLY A 391 26.51 18.42 -1.69
C GLY A 391 26.33 16.97 -2.13
N ILE A 392 25.64 16.73 -3.25
CA ILE A 392 25.47 15.39 -3.83
C ILE A 392 26.77 14.88 -4.48
N ASP A 393 27.55 15.73 -5.14
CA ASP A 393 28.89 15.39 -5.65
C ASP A 393 29.85 15.03 -4.51
N SER A 394 29.78 15.77 -3.40
CA SER A 394 30.52 15.48 -2.16
C SER A 394 30.19 14.09 -1.61
N LEU A 395 28.89 13.73 -1.53
CA LEU A 395 28.47 12.37 -1.18
C LEU A 395 29.03 11.32 -2.15
N ARG A 396 29.03 11.57 -3.47
CA ARG A 396 29.63 10.66 -4.48
C ARG A 396 31.11 10.42 -4.21
N GLN A 397 31.88 11.48 -4.00
CA GLN A 397 33.33 11.40 -3.78
C GLN A 397 33.67 10.57 -2.53
N LEU A 398 32.92 10.76 -1.46
CA LEU A 398 33.09 10.01 -0.22
C LEU A 398 32.65 8.55 -0.39
N ALA A 399 31.52 8.29 -1.06
CA ALA A 399 30.99 6.95 -1.28
C ALA A 399 31.87 6.09 -2.20
N MET A 400 32.36 6.64 -3.32
CA MET A 400 33.27 5.91 -4.22
C MET A 400 34.52 5.39 -3.49
N LYS A 401 35.14 6.23 -2.66
CA LYS A 401 36.31 5.87 -1.82
C LYS A 401 35.98 4.94 -0.65
N PHE A 402 34.72 4.85 -0.23
CA PHE A 402 34.29 3.96 0.85
C PHE A 402 33.88 2.57 0.33
N LEU A 403 33.29 2.50 -0.88
CA LEU A 403 33.00 1.26 -1.61
C LEU A 403 34.25 0.52 -2.10
N GLU A 404 35.42 1.17 -2.10
CA GLU A 404 36.72 0.51 -2.32
C GLU A 404 37.16 -0.40 -1.15
N LYS A 405 36.46 -0.36 -0.01
CA LYS A 405 36.77 -1.17 1.17
C LYS A 405 35.87 -2.38 1.27
N ASP A 406 36.48 -3.56 1.43
CA ASP A 406 35.75 -4.81 1.64
C ASP A 406 34.83 -4.78 2.85
N GLU A 407 33.57 -5.13 2.61
CA GLU A 407 32.58 -5.34 3.66
C GLU A 407 32.67 -6.75 4.26
N LEU A 408 32.60 -6.82 5.60
CA LEU A 408 32.63 -8.05 6.39
C LEU A 408 31.21 -8.60 6.54
N SER A 409 31.07 -9.93 6.48
CA SER A 409 29.80 -10.65 6.29
C SER A 409 28.66 -10.35 7.27
N ASN A 410 28.96 -9.78 8.45
CA ASN A 410 27.99 -9.51 9.52
C ASN A 410 27.84 -8.01 9.85
N TYR A 411 28.31 -7.10 8.98
CA TYR A 411 28.32 -5.66 9.27
C TYR A 411 27.97 -4.82 8.04
N ASN A 412 26.69 -4.46 7.93
CA ASN A 412 26.04 -3.86 6.75
C ASN A 412 26.23 -2.33 6.65
N PHE A 413 27.48 -1.87 6.58
CA PHE A 413 27.80 -0.43 6.55
C PHE A 413 27.60 0.23 5.18
N GLN A 414 27.69 -0.52 4.08
CA GLN A 414 27.49 0.05 2.75
C GLN A 414 26.04 0.53 2.57
N ALA A 415 25.07 -0.17 3.16
CA ALA A 415 23.68 0.29 3.24
C ALA A 415 23.55 1.62 4.02
N GLU A 416 24.18 1.73 5.20
CA GLU A 416 24.23 2.97 6.01
C GLU A 416 24.91 4.13 5.26
N PHE A 417 25.90 3.82 4.42
CA PHE A 417 26.64 4.82 3.63
C PHE A 417 25.88 5.32 2.41
N LEU A 418 25.11 4.45 1.73
CA LEU A 418 24.31 4.84 0.57
C LEU A 418 22.95 5.46 0.95
N ARG A 419 22.51 5.28 2.20
CA ARG A 419 21.21 5.80 2.70
C ARG A 419 20.95 7.30 2.49
N PRO A 420 21.92 8.22 2.51
CA PRO A 420 21.66 9.63 2.19
C PRO A 420 21.04 9.83 0.80
N PHE A 421 21.45 9.05 -0.21
CA PHE A 421 20.89 9.13 -1.55
C PHE A 421 19.41 8.67 -1.59
N GLU A 422 19.07 7.60 -0.85
CA GLU A 422 17.69 7.12 -0.67
C GLU A 422 16.81 8.18 0.00
N VAL A 423 17.32 8.84 1.05
CA VAL A 423 16.61 9.92 1.75
C VAL A 423 16.43 11.14 0.85
N VAL A 424 17.43 11.53 0.05
CA VAL A 424 17.30 12.66 -0.89
C VAL A 424 16.26 12.38 -1.98
N MET A 425 16.23 11.17 -2.54
CA MET A 425 15.23 10.79 -3.55
C MET A 425 13.78 10.82 -3.03
N THR A 426 13.60 10.41 -1.77
CA THR A 426 12.28 10.33 -1.11
C THR A 426 11.86 11.62 -0.40
N THR A 427 12.76 12.59 -0.23
CA THR A 427 12.44 13.87 0.43
C THR A 427 11.58 14.76 -0.48
N PRO A 428 10.42 15.26 0.00
CA PRO A 428 9.62 16.22 -0.76
C PRO A 428 10.32 17.59 -0.81
N GLY A 429 10.26 18.25 -1.97
CA GLY A 429 10.84 19.58 -2.17
C GLY A 429 12.27 19.61 -2.74
N VAL A 430 12.96 18.47 -2.84
CA VAL A 430 14.22 18.35 -3.59
C VAL A 430 13.94 18.54 -5.09
N SER A 431 14.80 19.31 -5.79
CA SER A 431 14.62 19.59 -7.22
C SER A 431 14.85 18.35 -8.10
N LYS A 432 14.25 18.32 -9.29
CA LYS A 432 14.33 17.17 -10.20
C LYS A 432 15.76 16.90 -10.62
N GLU A 433 16.47 17.95 -10.99
CA GLU A 433 17.85 17.90 -11.48
C GLU A 433 18.80 17.29 -10.45
N VAL A 434 18.54 17.51 -9.15
CA VAL A 434 19.30 16.91 -8.05
C VAL A 434 19.01 15.41 -7.94
N LYS A 435 17.75 14.98 -8.13
CA LYS A 435 17.37 13.55 -8.19
C LYS A 435 17.95 12.85 -9.43
N ASP A 436 17.90 13.51 -10.58
CA ASP A 436 18.46 13.05 -11.85
C ASP A 436 19.98 12.84 -11.70
N LEU A 437 20.68 13.76 -11.00
CA LEU A 437 22.08 13.59 -10.62
C LEU A 437 22.29 12.39 -9.68
N VAL A 438 21.47 12.21 -8.63
CA VAL A 438 21.58 11.07 -7.71
C VAL A 438 21.46 9.73 -8.44
N VAL A 439 20.52 9.58 -9.36
CA VAL A 439 20.33 8.35 -10.14
C VAL A 439 21.51 8.11 -11.09
N SER A 440 21.98 9.15 -11.77
CA SER A 440 23.20 9.08 -12.62
C SER A 440 24.43 8.64 -11.81
N ILE A 441 24.58 9.16 -10.59
CA ILE A 441 25.66 8.79 -9.67
C ILE A 441 25.57 7.33 -9.24
N ILE A 442 24.40 6.84 -8.84
CA ILE A 442 24.21 5.45 -8.41
C ILE A 442 24.43 4.48 -9.59
N SER A 443 23.96 4.84 -10.79
CA SER A 443 24.24 4.08 -12.02
C SER A 443 25.74 3.99 -12.31
N ASN A 444 26.48 5.09 -12.15
CA ASN A 444 27.94 5.11 -12.28
C ASN A 444 28.65 4.26 -11.21
N MET A 445 28.24 4.36 -9.93
CA MET A 445 28.76 3.53 -8.84
C MET A 445 28.58 2.04 -9.10
N VAL A 446 27.37 1.64 -9.50
CA VAL A 446 27.05 0.25 -9.87
C VAL A 446 27.97 -0.21 -11.01
N HIS A 447 28.09 0.56 -12.08
CA HIS A 447 28.93 0.19 -13.22
C HIS A 447 30.43 0.03 -12.85
N MET A 448 30.95 0.89 -11.96
CA MET A 448 32.36 0.91 -11.57
C MET A 448 32.73 -0.06 -10.42
N ARG A 449 31.75 -0.51 -9.62
CA ARG A 449 31.98 -1.21 -8.34
C ARG A 449 31.03 -2.41 -8.09
N ILE A 450 30.40 -2.97 -9.13
CA ILE A 450 29.39 -4.06 -9.02
C ILE A 450 29.79 -5.21 -8.07
N ASN A 451 31.06 -5.66 -8.12
CA ASN A 451 31.60 -6.76 -7.29
C ASN A 451 31.97 -6.35 -5.85
N ASN A 452 32.07 -5.06 -5.56
CA ASN A 452 32.44 -4.53 -4.24
C ASN A 452 31.21 -4.21 -3.37
N ILE A 453 30.06 -3.94 -3.99
CA ILE A 453 28.80 -3.67 -3.30
C ILE A 453 28.26 -5.00 -2.76
N LYS A 454 27.94 -5.05 -1.47
CA LYS A 454 27.34 -6.19 -0.75
C LYS A 454 26.03 -5.74 -0.09
N SER A 455 26.02 -5.31 1.17
CA SER A 455 24.78 -4.85 1.84
C SER A 455 24.16 -3.61 1.19
N GLY A 456 24.96 -2.81 0.47
CA GLY A 456 24.49 -1.62 -0.25
C GLY A 456 23.45 -1.89 -1.34
N TRP A 457 23.33 -3.14 -1.84
CA TRP A 457 22.39 -3.48 -2.92
C TRP A 457 20.94 -3.19 -2.57
N LYS A 458 20.52 -3.44 -1.33
CA LYS A 458 19.17 -3.10 -0.86
C LYS A 458 18.89 -1.60 -1.05
N THR A 459 19.82 -0.75 -0.63
CA THR A 459 19.70 0.71 -0.77
C THR A 459 19.75 1.16 -2.23
N VAL A 460 20.56 0.51 -3.07
CA VAL A 460 20.55 0.75 -4.53
C VAL A 460 19.17 0.43 -5.12
N PHE A 461 18.58 -0.74 -4.84
CA PHE A 461 17.25 -1.09 -5.33
C PHE A 461 16.16 -0.15 -4.79
N HIS A 462 16.25 0.32 -3.55
CA HIS A 462 15.34 1.33 -2.99
C HIS A 462 15.45 2.69 -3.72
N ILE A 463 16.66 3.12 -4.11
CA ILE A 463 16.88 4.35 -4.88
C ILE A 463 16.29 4.22 -6.30
N LEU A 464 16.55 3.10 -6.97
CA LEU A 464 16.01 2.83 -8.31
C LEU A 464 14.47 2.69 -8.30
N HIS A 465 13.91 2.08 -7.26
CA HIS A 465 12.46 2.02 -7.00
C HIS A 465 11.87 3.44 -6.82
N SER A 466 12.54 4.29 -6.04
CA SER A 466 12.12 5.69 -5.83
C SER A 466 12.17 6.50 -7.14
N ALA A 467 13.18 6.26 -7.98
CA ALA A 467 13.29 6.87 -9.31
C ALA A 467 12.18 6.41 -10.28
N ALA A 468 11.70 5.18 -10.15
CA ALA A 468 10.57 4.68 -10.93
C ALA A 468 9.21 5.26 -10.50
N GLN A 469 9.09 5.67 -9.23
CA GLN A 469 7.89 6.31 -8.68
C GLN A 469 7.83 7.82 -8.94
N ASP A 470 8.96 8.50 -9.16
CA ASP A 470 8.97 9.92 -9.46
C ASP A 470 8.48 10.19 -10.90
N HIS A 471 7.19 10.50 -11.04
CA HIS A 471 6.53 10.86 -12.30
C HIS A 471 7.05 12.19 -12.91
N GLY A 472 8.11 12.78 -12.35
CA GLY A 472 8.66 14.06 -12.76
C GLY A 472 9.69 14.02 -13.90
N SER A 473 10.38 12.90 -14.15
CA SER A 473 11.45 12.82 -15.16
C SER A 473 11.58 11.43 -15.81
N ASP A 474 11.05 11.28 -17.03
CA ASP A 474 11.15 10.02 -17.80
C ASP A 474 12.59 9.61 -18.11
N ALA A 475 13.51 10.57 -18.23
CA ALA A 475 14.94 10.31 -18.44
C ALA A 475 15.57 9.62 -17.23
N THR A 476 15.11 9.97 -16.03
CA THR A 476 15.60 9.40 -14.76
C THR A 476 15.02 8.03 -14.51
N ALA A 477 13.75 7.79 -14.84
CA ALA A 477 13.19 6.44 -14.88
C ALA A 477 13.93 5.54 -15.90
N GLN A 478 14.30 6.06 -17.08
CA GLN A 478 15.09 5.32 -18.08
C GLN A 478 16.53 5.04 -17.59
N CYS A 479 17.20 6.01 -16.98
CA CYS A 479 18.55 5.83 -16.43
C CYS A 479 18.56 4.80 -15.28
N ALA A 480 17.56 4.87 -14.40
CA ALA A 480 17.38 3.90 -13.32
C ALA A 480 17.05 2.49 -13.85
N PHE A 481 16.21 2.38 -14.89
CA PHE A 481 15.91 1.10 -15.53
C PHE A 481 17.15 0.49 -16.19
N ALA A 482 17.92 1.28 -16.95
CA ALA A 482 19.16 0.83 -17.57
C ALA A 482 20.20 0.32 -16.54
N CYS A 483 20.20 0.87 -15.32
CA CYS A 483 21.04 0.38 -14.23
C CYS A 483 20.63 -1.04 -13.78
N ILE A 484 19.35 -1.28 -13.48
CA ILE A 484 18.88 -2.61 -13.05
C ILE A 484 18.91 -3.64 -14.19
N GLU A 485 18.57 -3.24 -15.42
CA GLU A 485 18.75 -4.04 -16.63
C GLU A 485 20.20 -4.50 -16.75
N LYS A 486 21.18 -3.63 -16.51
CA LYS A 486 22.60 -4.02 -16.59
C LYS A 486 23.07 -4.93 -15.46
N VAL A 487 22.52 -4.81 -14.25
CA VAL A 487 22.79 -5.75 -13.14
C VAL A 487 22.28 -7.15 -13.47
N ILE A 488 21.06 -7.24 -14.04
CA ILE A 488 20.45 -8.51 -14.46
C ILE A 488 21.26 -9.16 -15.60
N GLU A 489 21.69 -8.38 -16.61
CA GLU A 489 22.53 -8.88 -17.71
C GLU A 489 23.91 -9.39 -17.25
N VAL A 490 24.59 -8.66 -16.37
CA VAL A 490 26.02 -8.88 -16.07
C VAL A 490 26.25 -9.75 -14.83
N SER A 491 25.32 -9.75 -13.88
CA SER A 491 25.50 -10.38 -12.56
C SER A 491 24.20 -10.88 -11.97
N TYR A 492 23.45 -11.67 -12.76
CA TYR A 492 22.14 -12.23 -12.39
C TYR A 492 22.09 -12.88 -10.98
N HIS A 493 23.17 -13.55 -10.55
CA HIS A 493 23.32 -14.10 -9.19
C HIS A 493 23.02 -13.08 -8.09
N LEU A 494 23.51 -11.85 -8.26
CA LEU A 494 23.42 -10.74 -7.31
C LEU A 494 21.99 -10.20 -7.19
N PHE A 495 21.25 -10.21 -8.30
CA PHE A 495 19.83 -9.92 -8.33
C PHE A 495 19.04 -11.00 -7.58
N ILE A 496 19.39 -12.29 -7.71
CA ILE A 496 18.78 -13.39 -6.96
C ILE A 496 19.10 -13.34 -5.45
N GLU A 497 20.35 -13.04 -5.06
CA GLU A 497 20.71 -12.84 -3.65
C GLU A 497 19.90 -11.72 -2.97
N ASN A 498 19.38 -10.78 -3.76
CA ASN A 498 18.58 -9.64 -3.30
C ASN A 498 17.13 -9.68 -3.86
N LEU A 499 16.64 -10.86 -4.27
CA LEU A 499 15.46 -11.03 -5.12
C LEU A 499 14.24 -10.21 -4.67
N THR A 500 13.93 -10.22 -3.37
CA THR A 500 12.73 -9.56 -2.85
C THR A 500 12.76 -8.03 -3.08
N ASP A 501 13.93 -7.39 -2.93
CA ASP A 501 14.07 -5.95 -3.15
C ASP A 501 14.30 -5.61 -4.64
N GLY A 502 14.94 -6.51 -5.40
CA GLY A 502 15.02 -6.44 -6.86
C GLY A 502 13.65 -6.50 -7.54
N VAL A 503 12.77 -7.43 -7.12
CA VAL A 503 11.39 -7.57 -7.62
C VAL A 503 10.53 -6.37 -7.20
N ARG A 504 10.70 -5.82 -6.00
CA ARG A 504 10.07 -4.55 -5.60
C ARG A 504 10.51 -3.38 -6.48
N CYS A 505 11.79 -3.34 -6.87
CA CYS A 505 12.30 -2.34 -7.79
C CYS A 505 11.68 -2.48 -9.19
N LEU A 506 11.67 -3.70 -9.76
CA LEU A 506 11.05 -3.99 -11.05
C LEU A 506 9.53 -3.68 -11.04
N LEU A 507 8.82 -3.98 -9.94
CA LEU A 507 7.40 -3.70 -9.82
C LEU A 507 7.06 -2.21 -10.00
N ALA A 508 7.88 -1.30 -9.48
CA ALA A 508 7.68 0.14 -9.66
C ALA A 508 7.85 0.58 -11.13
N PHE A 509 8.78 -0.01 -11.87
CA PHE A 509 8.88 0.20 -13.33
C PHE A 509 7.70 -0.42 -14.10
N GLY A 510 7.15 -1.54 -13.62
CA GLY A 510 5.87 -2.10 -14.07
C GLY A 510 4.72 -1.08 -13.93
N GLN A 511 4.70 -0.35 -12.82
CA GLN A 511 3.70 0.69 -12.51
C GLN A 511 4.00 2.06 -13.18
N CYS A 512 5.14 2.22 -13.87
CA CYS A 512 5.51 3.47 -14.52
C CYS A 512 4.61 3.76 -15.75
N LYS A 513 3.56 4.55 -15.52
CA LYS A 513 2.51 4.84 -16.51
C LYS A 513 3.03 5.50 -17.80
N ALA A 514 4.07 6.33 -17.69
CA ALA A 514 4.61 7.12 -18.80
C ALA A 514 5.26 6.27 -19.91
N ASN A 515 5.93 5.16 -19.57
CA ASN A 515 6.68 4.36 -20.54
C ASN A 515 6.28 2.88 -20.53
N LEU A 516 5.43 2.51 -21.49
CA LEU A 516 4.96 1.14 -21.71
C LEU A 516 6.11 0.14 -21.94
N SER A 517 7.20 0.54 -22.59
CA SER A 517 8.29 -0.40 -22.90
C SER A 517 9.09 -0.80 -21.66
N LEU A 518 9.29 0.13 -20.71
CA LEU A 518 9.88 -0.18 -19.40
C LEU A 518 8.96 -1.10 -18.61
N SER A 519 7.65 -0.82 -18.57
CA SER A 519 6.70 -1.67 -17.83
C SER A 519 6.64 -3.11 -18.36
N LEU A 520 6.64 -3.31 -19.68
CA LEU A 520 6.64 -4.64 -20.30
C LEU A 520 7.99 -5.36 -20.14
N LYS A 521 9.13 -4.68 -20.32
CA LYS A 521 10.45 -5.26 -20.00
C LYS A 521 10.54 -5.69 -18.54
N SER A 522 10.01 -4.87 -17.63
CA SER A 522 10.05 -5.17 -16.19
C SER A 522 9.24 -6.43 -15.83
N ILE A 523 8.06 -6.61 -16.44
CA ILE A 523 7.29 -7.86 -16.31
C ILE A 523 8.11 -9.06 -16.83
N ALA A 524 8.78 -8.92 -17.98
CA ALA A 524 9.62 -10.00 -18.52
C ALA A 524 10.77 -10.38 -17.58
N TYR A 525 11.44 -9.42 -16.94
CA TYR A 525 12.49 -9.70 -15.94
C TYR A 525 11.95 -10.31 -14.65
N ILE A 526 10.73 -9.96 -14.22
CA ILE A 526 10.05 -10.61 -13.08
C ILE A 526 9.70 -12.07 -13.43
N LEU A 527 9.30 -12.36 -14.68
CA LEU A 527 9.02 -13.73 -15.14
C LEU A 527 10.30 -14.56 -15.32
N GLN A 528 11.39 -13.98 -15.83
CA GLN A 528 12.69 -14.64 -15.87
C GLN A 528 13.17 -15.04 -14.45
N ALA A 529 12.84 -14.26 -13.42
CA ALA A 529 13.12 -14.61 -12.03
C ALA A 529 12.27 -15.82 -11.54
N ALA A 530 11.03 -15.97 -12.01
CA ALA A 530 10.22 -17.15 -11.76
C ALA A 530 10.82 -18.40 -12.44
N GLU A 531 11.22 -18.29 -13.71
CA GLU A 531 11.90 -19.37 -14.45
C GLU A 531 13.17 -19.85 -13.73
N TYR A 532 13.99 -18.93 -13.22
CA TYR A 532 15.23 -19.26 -12.49
C TYR A 532 14.97 -20.03 -11.19
N LEU A 533 13.88 -19.71 -10.48
CA LEU A 533 13.45 -20.42 -9.26
C LEU A 533 12.86 -21.81 -9.56
N ALA A 534 12.34 -22.04 -10.77
CA ALA A 534 11.79 -23.35 -11.17
C ALA A 534 12.87 -24.39 -11.54
N ASP A 535 14.10 -23.94 -11.82
CA ASP A 535 15.20 -24.80 -12.26
C ASP A 535 15.71 -25.73 -11.14
N LYS A 536 15.27 -26.99 -11.23
CA LYS A 536 15.52 -28.10 -10.30
C LYS A 536 16.98 -28.62 -10.26
N THR A 537 17.92 -28.00 -10.96
CA THR A 537 19.34 -28.43 -10.95
C THR A 537 20.14 -27.98 -9.73
N LYS A 538 19.53 -27.20 -8.82
CA LYS A 538 20.18 -26.63 -7.62
C LYS A 538 19.78 -27.37 -6.35
N PRO A 539 20.68 -27.59 -5.37
CA PRO A 539 20.38 -28.31 -4.14
C PRO A 539 19.64 -27.42 -3.12
N GLU A 540 18.47 -27.87 -2.65
CA GLU A 540 17.64 -27.16 -1.67
C GLU A 540 17.74 -27.80 -0.26
N PRO A 541 17.87 -27.03 0.83
CA PRO A 541 17.82 -27.56 2.20
C PRO A 541 16.37 -27.88 2.63
N PRO A 542 16.14 -28.87 3.50
CA PRO A 542 14.79 -29.32 3.86
C PRO A 542 14.01 -28.27 4.66
N PRO A 543 12.74 -27.97 4.31
CA PRO A 543 11.92 -26.98 5.01
C PRO A 543 11.37 -27.51 6.36
N PRO A 544 11.29 -26.67 7.40
CA PRO A 544 10.55 -26.97 8.63
C PRO A 544 9.03 -26.72 8.45
N PRO A 545 8.16 -27.38 9.23
CA PRO A 545 6.71 -27.22 9.11
C PRO A 545 6.20 -25.85 9.59
N LEU A 546 5.16 -25.34 8.91
CA LEU A 546 4.51 -24.07 9.20
C LEU A 546 3.66 -24.08 10.49
N SER A 547 3.34 -22.88 10.98
CA SER A 547 2.35 -22.68 12.06
C SER A 547 1.05 -22.10 11.51
N THR A 548 -0.08 -22.61 12.00
CA THR A 548 -1.41 -22.55 11.36
C THR A 548 -1.96 -21.13 11.11
N LEU A 549 -1.46 -20.12 11.82
CA LEU A 549 -1.94 -18.73 11.69
C LEU A 549 -1.42 -18.03 10.43
N ALA A 550 -0.26 -18.42 9.89
CA ALA A 550 0.33 -17.79 8.70
C ALA A 550 -0.47 -18.08 7.41
N VAL A 551 -1.10 -19.26 7.33
CA VAL A 551 -1.79 -19.76 6.13
C VAL A 551 -3.13 -19.05 5.89
N MET A 552 -3.78 -18.56 6.94
CA MET A 552 -5.14 -18.00 6.87
C MET A 552 -5.19 -16.55 6.39
N HIS A 553 -4.11 -15.79 6.54
CA HIS A 553 -4.02 -14.37 6.17
C HIS A 553 -2.82 -14.15 5.23
N GLY A 554 -3.07 -14.04 3.92
CA GLY A 554 -2.05 -13.82 2.88
C GLY A 554 -1.39 -12.43 2.91
N SER A 555 -0.79 -12.07 4.04
CA SER A 555 -0.03 -10.82 4.26
C SER A 555 1.45 -11.01 3.94
N ALA A 556 2.13 -9.91 3.57
CA ALA A 556 3.58 -9.86 3.51
C ALA A 556 4.25 -10.20 4.86
N ASP A 557 3.57 -9.96 5.98
CA ASP A 557 4.09 -10.28 7.33
C ASP A 557 4.11 -11.79 7.60
N ALA A 558 3.19 -12.56 7.01
CA ALA A 558 3.18 -14.02 7.12
C ALA A 558 4.37 -14.63 6.37
N VAL A 559 4.68 -14.09 5.19
CA VAL A 559 5.86 -14.46 4.39
C VAL A 559 7.16 -14.14 5.14
N ALA A 560 7.22 -13.00 5.86
CA ALA A 560 8.36 -12.65 6.69
C ALA A 560 8.57 -13.60 7.90
N GLN A 561 7.50 -14.28 8.37
CA GLN A 561 7.56 -15.25 9.46
C GLN A 561 7.87 -16.70 9.00
N ALA A 562 7.60 -17.03 7.73
CA ALA A 562 7.89 -18.36 7.16
C ALA A 562 9.39 -18.69 7.06
N GLY A 563 10.26 -17.67 7.16
CA GLY A 563 11.71 -17.81 7.08
C GLY A 563 12.25 -17.91 5.64
N PRO A 564 13.55 -17.62 5.42
CA PRO A 564 14.15 -17.53 4.09
C PRO A 564 14.30 -18.89 3.38
N SER A 565 14.01 -20.01 4.05
CA SER A 565 14.08 -21.37 3.49
C SER A 565 12.75 -21.91 2.96
N HIS A 566 11.67 -21.14 3.02
CA HIS A 566 10.36 -21.57 2.51
C HIS A 566 10.17 -21.10 1.05
N PRO A 567 9.69 -21.93 0.11
CA PRO A 567 9.47 -21.51 -1.29
C PRO A 567 8.63 -20.22 -1.40
N ALA A 568 7.55 -20.13 -0.61
CA ALA A 568 6.73 -18.94 -0.39
C ALA A 568 7.51 -17.60 -0.31
N ALA A 569 8.68 -17.57 0.35
CA ALA A 569 9.48 -16.37 0.56
C ALA A 569 9.97 -15.72 -0.75
N HIS A 570 10.26 -16.54 -1.76
CA HIS A 570 10.77 -16.08 -3.05
C HIS A 570 9.67 -15.97 -4.12
N TRP A 571 8.70 -16.89 -4.09
CA TRP A 571 7.61 -16.93 -5.08
C TRP A 571 6.49 -15.91 -4.83
N PHE A 572 6.15 -15.62 -3.58
CA PHE A 572 5.04 -14.69 -3.28
C PHE A 572 5.32 -13.23 -3.68
N PRO A 573 6.52 -12.65 -3.50
CA PRO A 573 6.84 -11.31 -3.99
C PRO A 573 6.66 -11.16 -5.51
N ILE A 574 7.04 -12.19 -6.28
CA ILE A 574 6.87 -12.25 -7.75
C ILE A 574 5.38 -12.28 -8.09
N LEU A 575 4.65 -13.27 -7.59
CA LEU A 575 3.24 -13.48 -7.93
C LEU A 575 2.35 -12.32 -7.45
N ARG A 576 2.55 -11.82 -6.22
CA ARG A 576 1.83 -10.65 -5.71
C ARG A 576 2.17 -9.39 -6.51
N GLY A 577 3.45 -9.19 -6.86
CA GLY A 577 3.87 -8.06 -7.70
C GLY A 577 3.18 -8.05 -9.06
N LEU A 578 3.21 -9.18 -9.77
CA LEU A 578 2.49 -9.32 -11.05
C LEU A 578 0.97 -9.10 -10.87
N SER A 579 0.34 -9.63 -9.82
CA SER A 579 -1.10 -9.42 -9.59
C SER A 579 -1.50 -7.95 -9.43
N MET A 580 -0.64 -7.11 -8.83
CA MET A 580 -0.89 -5.68 -8.71
C MET A 580 -0.87 -4.94 -10.06
N LEU A 581 -0.20 -5.49 -11.08
CA LEU A 581 -0.17 -4.94 -12.44
C LEU A 581 -1.40 -5.32 -13.28
N VAL A 582 -2.22 -6.28 -12.82
CA VAL A 582 -3.50 -6.63 -13.47
C VAL A 582 -4.55 -5.51 -13.33
N SER A 583 -4.34 -4.52 -12.46
CA SER A 583 -5.17 -3.31 -12.39
C SER A 583 -4.65 -2.13 -13.23
N ASP A 584 -3.59 -2.30 -14.04
CA ASP A 584 -3.04 -1.19 -14.85
C ASP A 584 -4.06 -0.73 -15.93
N PRO A 585 -4.19 0.60 -16.22
CA PRO A 585 -5.07 1.07 -17.29
C PRO A 585 -4.69 0.55 -18.70
N ARG A 586 -3.42 0.24 -18.94
CA ARG A 586 -2.87 -0.19 -20.24
C ARG A 586 -3.16 -1.68 -20.48
N ARG A 587 -3.83 -2.00 -21.59
CA ARG A 587 -4.25 -3.37 -21.94
C ARG A 587 -3.09 -4.37 -21.92
N ASP A 588 -1.96 -4.00 -22.50
CA ASP A 588 -0.85 -4.92 -22.73
C ASP A 588 -0.11 -5.24 -21.42
N VAL A 589 -0.05 -4.28 -20.49
CA VAL A 589 0.48 -4.47 -19.13
C VAL A 589 -0.41 -5.43 -18.34
N ARG A 590 -1.74 -5.23 -18.37
CA ARG A 590 -2.67 -6.19 -17.73
C ARG A 590 -2.55 -7.59 -18.32
N ALA A 591 -2.49 -7.70 -19.65
CA ALA A 591 -2.40 -8.99 -20.33
C ALA A 591 -1.09 -9.72 -20.00
N ALA A 592 0.05 -9.03 -20.08
CA ALA A 592 1.35 -9.62 -19.74
C ALA A 592 1.43 -10.03 -18.26
N ALA A 593 0.92 -9.20 -17.35
CA ALA A 593 0.90 -9.50 -15.92
C ALA A 593 -0.06 -10.65 -15.56
N LEU A 594 -1.27 -10.66 -16.12
CA LEU A 594 -2.29 -11.66 -15.85
C LEU A 594 -1.89 -13.04 -16.39
N ASN A 595 -1.42 -13.08 -17.64
CA ASN A 595 -0.86 -14.30 -18.22
C ASN A 595 0.34 -14.76 -17.39
N GLY A 596 1.29 -13.86 -17.11
CA GLY A 596 2.46 -14.16 -16.29
C GLY A 596 2.17 -14.78 -14.91
N VAL A 597 1.13 -14.33 -14.20
CA VAL A 597 0.67 -15.00 -12.97
C VAL A 597 0.23 -16.43 -13.25
N PHE A 598 -0.71 -16.63 -14.18
CA PHE A 598 -1.31 -17.96 -14.39
C PHE A 598 -0.41 -18.95 -15.16
N ASP A 599 0.50 -18.46 -15.99
CA ASP A 599 1.50 -19.27 -16.70
C ASP A 599 2.51 -19.85 -15.71
N VAL A 600 3.07 -19.01 -14.82
CA VAL A 600 3.96 -19.47 -13.73
C VAL A 600 3.26 -20.47 -12.81
N LEU A 601 2.01 -20.21 -12.43
CA LEU A 601 1.24 -21.14 -11.59
C LEU A 601 0.94 -22.47 -12.30
N ARG A 602 0.66 -22.44 -13.60
CA ARG A 602 0.40 -23.64 -14.41
C ARG A 602 1.64 -24.51 -14.57
N GLU A 603 2.79 -23.89 -14.83
CA GLU A 603 4.00 -24.57 -15.31
C GLU A 603 5.00 -24.89 -14.20
N HIS A 604 4.92 -24.22 -13.05
CA HIS A 604 5.84 -24.42 -11.93
C HIS A 604 5.12 -24.77 -10.62
N GLY A 605 3.87 -24.36 -10.44
CA GLY A 605 3.14 -24.49 -9.18
C GLY A 605 3.05 -25.94 -8.65
N SER A 606 2.57 -26.90 -9.45
CA SER A 606 2.47 -28.32 -9.04
C SER A 606 3.82 -29.02 -8.87
N ALA A 607 4.91 -28.38 -9.32
CA ALA A 607 6.25 -28.91 -9.27
C ALA A 607 7.07 -28.39 -8.08
N VAL A 608 6.60 -27.35 -7.38
CA VAL A 608 7.34 -26.57 -6.37
C VAL A 608 6.49 -26.20 -5.13
N PHE A 609 5.15 -26.07 -5.25
CA PHE A 609 4.30 -25.59 -4.16
C PHE A 609 3.60 -26.74 -3.42
N ASP A 610 3.66 -26.68 -2.09
CA ASP A 610 2.86 -27.47 -1.17
C ASP A 610 1.45 -26.87 -0.96
N GLU A 611 0.58 -27.56 -0.22
CA GLU A 611 -0.78 -27.07 0.04
C GLU A 611 -0.81 -25.69 0.70
N ASP A 612 0.09 -25.40 1.64
CA ASP A 612 0.11 -24.14 2.35
C ASP A 612 0.60 -22.98 1.46
N THR A 613 1.61 -23.20 0.60
CA THR A 613 1.98 -22.22 -0.43
C THR A 613 0.82 -21.99 -1.40
N TRP A 614 0.12 -23.04 -1.84
CA TRP A 614 -1.08 -22.91 -2.69
C TRP A 614 -2.21 -22.14 -2.00
N ARG A 615 -2.51 -22.38 -0.72
CA ARG A 615 -3.52 -21.64 0.07
C ARG A 615 -3.15 -20.17 0.21
N MET A 616 -1.88 -19.87 0.48
CA MET A 616 -1.37 -18.51 0.61
C MET A 616 -1.41 -17.77 -0.74
N VAL A 617 -1.00 -18.41 -1.84
CA VAL A 617 -1.10 -17.86 -3.20
C VAL A 617 -2.56 -17.65 -3.61
N PHE A 618 -3.45 -18.61 -3.31
CA PHE A 618 -4.87 -18.45 -3.62
C PHE A 618 -5.47 -17.25 -2.88
N ASN A 619 -5.23 -17.12 -1.58
CA ASN A 619 -5.82 -16.04 -0.77
C ASN A 619 -5.12 -14.68 -0.90
N GLY A 620 -3.83 -14.64 -1.23
CA GLY A 620 -3.03 -13.41 -1.34
C GLY A 620 -2.79 -12.91 -2.78
N VAL A 621 -2.99 -13.77 -3.80
CA VAL A 621 -2.77 -13.44 -5.22
C VAL A 621 -4.06 -13.63 -6.02
N ILE A 622 -4.55 -14.87 -6.15
CA ILE A 622 -5.66 -15.21 -7.08
C ILE A 622 -6.97 -14.55 -6.66
N LYS A 623 -7.40 -14.75 -5.42
CA LYS A 623 -8.67 -14.25 -4.87
C LYS A 623 -8.72 -12.70 -4.84
N PRO A 624 -7.63 -11.99 -4.48
CA PRO A 624 -7.54 -10.54 -4.67
C PRO A 624 -7.69 -10.06 -6.11
N LEU A 625 -7.24 -10.78 -7.16
CA LEU A 625 -7.48 -10.33 -8.54
C LEU A 625 -8.98 -10.09 -8.80
N PHE A 626 -9.84 -10.99 -8.32
CA PHE A 626 -11.28 -10.87 -8.49
C PHE A 626 -11.90 -9.81 -7.57
N TYR A 627 -11.39 -9.62 -6.34
CA TYR A 627 -11.86 -8.55 -5.45
C TYR A 627 -11.40 -7.16 -5.86
N ASP A 628 -10.16 -6.99 -6.32
CA ASP A 628 -9.61 -5.73 -6.81
C ASP A 628 -10.34 -5.31 -8.10
N ILE A 629 -10.65 -6.26 -9.00
CA ILE A 629 -11.50 -6.03 -10.19
C ILE A 629 -12.94 -5.67 -9.80
N HIS A 630 -13.52 -6.36 -8.81
CA HIS A 630 -14.89 -6.16 -8.32
C HIS A 630 -15.07 -4.80 -7.62
N ASP A 631 -14.14 -4.40 -6.75
CA ASP A 631 -14.16 -3.10 -6.07
C ASP A 631 -14.04 -1.95 -7.08
N GLN A 632 -13.13 -2.08 -8.07
CA GLN A 632 -13.00 -1.12 -9.18
C GLN A 632 -14.23 -1.10 -10.11
N LEU A 633 -15.01 -2.17 -10.17
CA LEU A 633 -16.28 -2.23 -10.91
C LEU A 633 -17.45 -1.60 -10.15
N GLN A 634 -17.43 -1.58 -8.81
CA GLN A 634 -18.50 -1.00 -7.97
C GLN A 634 -18.23 0.45 -7.56
N ASN A 635 -17.01 0.76 -7.10
CA ASN A 635 -16.66 2.05 -6.52
C ASN A 635 -16.25 3.12 -7.56
N GLY A 636 -16.37 2.81 -8.86
CA GLY A 636 -16.04 3.73 -9.97
C GLY A 636 -16.80 5.05 -9.94
N ASP A 637 -17.98 5.09 -9.31
CA ASP A 637 -18.87 6.25 -9.19
C ASP A 637 -18.77 6.98 -7.83
N GLN A 638 -18.01 6.47 -6.85
CA GLN A 638 -18.03 7.02 -5.47
C GLN A 638 -16.63 7.29 -4.89
N ARG A 639 -16.09 8.47 -5.22
CA ARG A 639 -15.17 9.21 -4.33
C ARG A 639 -15.84 10.53 -3.89
N PRO A 640 -15.60 11.01 -2.66
CA PRO A 640 -16.20 12.27 -2.22
C PRO A 640 -15.62 13.47 -2.98
N ASP A 641 -16.49 14.32 -3.53
CA ASP A 641 -16.10 15.61 -4.10
C ASP A 641 -15.52 16.51 -3.01
N GLY A 642 -14.18 16.59 -2.93
CA GLY A 642 -13.49 17.15 -1.76
C GLY A 642 -12.12 17.79 -1.98
N ALA A 643 -11.58 17.78 -3.20
CA ALA A 643 -10.37 18.55 -3.57
C ALA A 643 -10.34 18.78 -5.08
N GLY A 644 -10.27 20.04 -5.51
CA GLY A 644 -10.34 20.39 -6.93
C GLY A 644 -8.98 20.39 -7.63
N ASP A 645 -8.84 19.55 -8.66
CA ASP A 645 -8.08 19.91 -9.86
C ASP A 645 -8.75 19.30 -11.12
N GLY A 646 -9.02 20.13 -12.12
CA GLY A 646 -10.08 19.91 -13.12
C GLY A 646 -9.71 19.02 -14.30
N ARG A 647 -9.00 17.91 -14.10
CA ARG A 647 -8.45 17.06 -15.20
C ARG A 647 -8.42 15.54 -14.95
N SER A 648 -9.41 14.96 -14.25
CA SER A 648 -9.52 13.48 -14.16
C SER A 648 -10.93 12.89 -14.10
N GLU A 649 -11.93 13.60 -14.60
CA GLU A 649 -13.26 13.02 -14.86
C GLU A 649 -13.17 11.98 -15.99
N GLY A 650 -13.57 10.74 -15.69
CA GLY A 650 -13.83 9.70 -16.71
C GLY A 650 -12.94 8.44 -16.71
N THR A 651 -11.84 8.36 -15.96
CA THR A 651 -10.94 7.18 -16.03
C THR A 651 -11.49 5.93 -15.31
N ALA A 652 -12.01 6.07 -14.09
CA ALA A 652 -12.51 4.94 -13.30
C ALA A 652 -13.78 4.31 -13.91
N ALA A 653 -14.82 5.11 -14.17
CA ALA A 653 -16.06 4.65 -14.80
C ALA A 653 -15.82 4.05 -16.21
N SER A 654 -14.89 4.61 -17.00
CA SER A 654 -14.50 4.02 -18.30
C SER A 654 -13.82 2.67 -18.13
N TRP A 655 -12.96 2.50 -17.11
CA TRP A 655 -12.36 1.20 -16.81
C TRP A 655 -13.43 0.18 -16.40
N ALA A 656 -14.34 0.54 -15.48
CA ALA A 656 -15.42 -0.32 -15.02
C ALA A 656 -16.34 -0.76 -16.18
N ALA A 657 -16.81 0.17 -17.02
CA ALA A 657 -17.74 -0.13 -18.09
C ALA A 657 -17.12 -0.90 -19.28
N SER A 658 -15.81 -0.73 -19.55
CA SER A 658 -15.19 -1.19 -20.81
C SER A 658 -14.00 -2.16 -20.64
N MET A 659 -13.20 -2.01 -19.58
CA MET A 659 -11.92 -2.72 -19.39
C MET A 659 -11.95 -3.80 -18.31
N GLY A 660 -12.77 -3.62 -17.27
CA GLY A 660 -12.93 -4.57 -16.17
C GLY A 660 -13.48 -5.93 -16.62
N PRO A 661 -14.63 -6.02 -17.32
CA PRO A 661 -15.23 -7.30 -17.69
C PRO A 661 -14.34 -8.17 -18.59
N PRO A 662 -13.68 -7.67 -19.66
CA PRO A 662 -12.73 -8.47 -20.43
C PRO A 662 -11.54 -9.00 -19.60
N THR A 663 -11.09 -8.23 -18.61
CA THR A 663 -10.00 -8.63 -17.71
C THR A 663 -10.47 -9.71 -16.72
N CYS A 664 -11.70 -9.58 -16.19
CA CYS A 664 -12.33 -10.60 -15.35
C CYS A 664 -12.53 -11.93 -16.08
N LEU A 665 -13.00 -11.89 -17.33
CA LEU A 665 -13.20 -13.08 -18.16
C LEU A 665 -11.86 -13.78 -18.46
N ALA A 666 -10.81 -13.01 -18.78
CA ALA A 666 -9.48 -13.56 -18.97
C ALA A 666 -8.94 -14.23 -17.69
N ALA A 667 -9.14 -13.62 -16.52
CA ALA A 667 -8.71 -14.17 -15.24
C ALA A 667 -9.47 -15.46 -14.87
N LEU A 668 -10.78 -15.51 -15.09
CA LEU A 668 -11.57 -16.75 -14.90
C LEU A 668 -11.16 -17.85 -15.89
N THR A 669 -10.95 -17.50 -17.16
CA THR A 669 -10.46 -18.46 -18.18
C THR A 669 -9.09 -19.03 -17.81
N ALA A 670 -8.19 -18.21 -17.26
CA ALA A 670 -6.87 -18.63 -16.82
C ALA A 670 -6.92 -19.49 -15.55
N LEU A 671 -7.81 -19.16 -14.59
CA LEU A 671 -8.08 -19.98 -13.39
C LEU A 671 -8.64 -21.36 -13.75
N VAL A 672 -9.55 -21.42 -14.74
CA VAL A 672 -10.10 -22.70 -15.23
C VAL A 672 -9.00 -23.57 -15.84
N ARG A 673 -8.14 -23.02 -16.70
CA ARG A 673 -6.99 -23.75 -17.29
C ARG A 673 -5.96 -24.18 -16.25
N LEU A 674 -5.77 -23.40 -15.19
CA LEU A 674 -4.93 -23.78 -14.06
C LEU A 674 -5.49 -25.03 -13.35
N PHE A 675 -6.81 -25.10 -13.16
CA PHE A 675 -7.49 -26.27 -12.60
C PHE A 675 -7.52 -27.47 -13.57
N GLU A 676 -7.75 -27.26 -14.86
CA GLU A 676 -7.66 -28.31 -15.89
C GLU A 676 -6.30 -29.02 -15.87
N SER A 677 -5.21 -28.24 -15.89
CA SER A 677 -3.84 -28.75 -15.96
C SER A 677 -3.32 -29.36 -14.67
N ASN A 678 -3.80 -28.92 -13.50
CA ASN A 678 -3.23 -29.28 -12.19
C ASN A 678 -4.27 -29.81 -11.18
N LEU A 679 -5.42 -30.33 -11.65
CA LEU A 679 -6.56 -30.74 -10.82
C LEU A 679 -6.18 -31.64 -9.63
N ALA A 680 -5.28 -32.61 -9.82
CA ALA A 680 -4.85 -33.51 -8.75
C ALA A 680 -4.26 -32.74 -7.55
N SER A 681 -3.37 -31.78 -7.82
CA SER A 681 -2.75 -30.91 -6.80
C SER A 681 -3.68 -29.80 -6.28
N LEU A 682 -4.73 -29.43 -7.02
CA LEU A 682 -5.62 -28.31 -6.69
C LEU A 682 -7.01 -28.72 -6.20
N SER A 683 -7.31 -30.01 -6.18
CA SER A 683 -8.58 -30.62 -5.74
C SER A 683 -9.05 -30.11 -4.38
N PHE A 684 -8.14 -29.92 -3.42
CA PHE A 684 -8.45 -29.41 -2.08
C PHE A 684 -8.89 -27.93 -2.05
N LEU A 685 -8.59 -27.14 -3.11
CA LEU A 685 -9.06 -25.76 -3.28
C LEU A 685 -10.39 -25.65 -4.04
N LEU A 686 -10.99 -26.77 -4.50
CA LEU A 686 -12.21 -26.74 -5.31
C LEU A 686 -13.34 -25.97 -4.63
N ASP A 687 -13.57 -26.18 -3.33
CA ASP A 687 -14.62 -25.46 -2.59
C ASP A 687 -14.36 -23.94 -2.51
N ASP A 688 -13.10 -23.51 -2.46
CA ASP A 688 -12.72 -22.09 -2.45
C ASP A 688 -12.88 -21.45 -3.84
N VAL A 689 -12.65 -22.21 -4.92
CA VAL A 689 -12.93 -21.79 -6.30
C VAL A 689 -14.43 -21.75 -6.60
N LEU A 690 -15.19 -22.76 -6.16
CA LEU A 690 -16.65 -22.75 -6.29
C LEU A 690 -17.24 -21.56 -5.52
N ARG A 691 -16.81 -21.31 -4.27
CA ARG A 691 -17.23 -20.12 -3.49
C ARG A 691 -16.75 -18.78 -4.06
N LEU A 692 -15.74 -18.77 -4.94
CA LEU A 692 -15.30 -17.58 -5.68
C LEU A 692 -16.18 -17.36 -6.92
N ILE A 693 -16.42 -18.40 -7.70
CA ILE A 693 -17.32 -18.42 -8.87
C ILE A 693 -18.75 -18.05 -8.46
N GLU A 694 -19.26 -18.59 -7.35
CA GLU A 694 -20.57 -18.25 -6.79
C GLU A 694 -20.71 -16.75 -6.54
N LYS A 695 -19.69 -16.09 -5.98
CA LYS A 695 -19.69 -14.63 -5.74
C LYS A 695 -19.67 -13.83 -7.04
N CYS A 696 -19.00 -14.32 -8.08
CA CYS A 696 -19.05 -13.69 -9.41
C CYS A 696 -20.45 -13.81 -10.04
N ILE A 697 -21.12 -14.97 -9.91
CA ILE A 697 -22.46 -15.21 -10.43
C ILE A 697 -23.53 -14.40 -9.68
N GLN A 698 -23.39 -14.27 -8.36
CA GLN A 698 -24.30 -13.50 -7.49
C GLN A 698 -24.06 -11.98 -7.53
N HIS A 699 -23.22 -11.50 -8.46
CA HIS A 699 -22.83 -10.09 -8.53
C HIS A 699 -23.94 -9.19 -9.10
N GLU A 700 -24.08 -7.97 -8.55
CA GLU A 700 -25.13 -7.03 -8.95
C GLU A 700 -25.04 -6.59 -10.42
N THR A 701 -23.82 -6.37 -10.93
CA THR A 701 -23.58 -6.01 -12.33
C THR A 701 -23.66 -7.23 -13.24
N GLU A 702 -24.62 -7.21 -14.18
CA GLU A 702 -24.92 -8.31 -15.12
C GLU A 702 -23.69 -8.83 -15.90
N ALA A 703 -22.77 -7.95 -16.28
CA ALA A 703 -21.55 -8.34 -16.99
C ALA A 703 -20.68 -9.32 -16.20
N VAL A 704 -20.55 -9.12 -14.88
CA VAL A 704 -19.77 -10.00 -14.00
C VAL A 704 -20.52 -11.31 -13.76
N ALA A 705 -21.83 -11.24 -13.56
CA ALA A 705 -22.69 -12.41 -13.38
C ALA A 705 -22.62 -13.36 -14.59
N ARG A 706 -22.73 -12.81 -15.81
CA ARG A 706 -22.52 -13.53 -17.08
C ARG A 706 -21.15 -14.21 -17.15
N ILE A 707 -20.10 -13.48 -16.80
CA ILE A 707 -18.71 -13.98 -16.81
C ILE A 707 -18.52 -15.08 -15.75
N GLY A 708 -19.17 -14.97 -14.60
CA GLY A 708 -19.18 -16.01 -13.57
C GLY A 708 -19.81 -17.32 -14.06
N VAL A 709 -20.96 -17.24 -14.73
CA VAL A 709 -21.63 -18.45 -15.26
C VAL A 709 -20.83 -19.06 -16.41
N GLU A 710 -20.29 -18.25 -17.33
CA GLU A 710 -19.42 -18.76 -18.40
C GLU A 710 -18.13 -19.38 -17.83
N GLY A 711 -17.53 -18.77 -16.80
CA GLY A 711 -16.38 -19.33 -16.09
C GLY A 711 -16.69 -20.68 -15.43
N PHE A 712 -17.87 -20.82 -14.82
CA PHE A 712 -18.31 -22.10 -14.27
C PHE A 712 -18.57 -23.13 -15.38
N LYS A 713 -19.22 -22.72 -16.47
CA LYS A 713 -19.46 -23.55 -17.65
C LYS A 713 -18.15 -24.10 -18.21
N GLN A 714 -17.15 -23.24 -18.44
CA GLN A 714 -15.83 -23.66 -18.91
C GLN A 714 -15.14 -24.61 -17.92
N LEU A 715 -15.25 -24.40 -16.60
CA LEU A 715 -14.73 -25.32 -15.59
C LEU A 715 -15.34 -26.72 -15.74
N LEU A 716 -16.66 -26.81 -15.87
CA LEU A 716 -17.37 -28.08 -16.00
C LEU A 716 -17.02 -28.80 -17.31
N LEU A 717 -17.04 -28.10 -18.44
CA LEU A 717 -16.76 -28.67 -19.77
C LEU A 717 -15.32 -29.19 -19.90
N GLN A 718 -14.36 -28.56 -19.20
CA GLN A 718 -12.94 -28.95 -19.22
C GLN A 718 -12.61 -30.03 -18.16
N THR A 719 -13.06 -29.87 -16.91
CA THR A 719 -12.69 -30.77 -15.79
C THR A 719 -13.67 -31.92 -15.54
N GLY A 720 -14.89 -31.91 -16.08
CA GLY A 720 -15.97 -32.82 -15.66
C GLY A 720 -15.72 -34.33 -15.83
N ARG A 721 -14.70 -34.73 -16.61
CA ARG A 721 -14.26 -36.13 -16.74
C ARG A 721 -13.21 -36.56 -15.71
N THR A 722 -12.52 -35.61 -15.09
CA THR A 722 -11.43 -35.84 -14.13
C THR A 722 -11.80 -35.49 -12.69
N LEU A 723 -12.96 -34.84 -12.46
CA LEU A 723 -13.59 -34.73 -11.15
C LEU A 723 -13.99 -36.11 -10.61
N ASP A 724 -13.71 -36.35 -9.33
CA ASP A 724 -14.15 -37.55 -8.61
C ASP A 724 -15.60 -37.40 -8.08
N THR A 725 -16.10 -38.43 -7.39
CA THR A 725 -17.48 -38.44 -6.88
C THR A 725 -17.73 -37.38 -5.80
N ASP A 726 -16.76 -37.07 -4.93
CA ASP A 726 -16.88 -36.02 -3.91
C ASP A 726 -16.88 -34.62 -4.56
N SER A 727 -15.97 -34.39 -5.50
CA SER A 727 -15.94 -33.16 -6.30
C SER A 727 -17.26 -32.94 -7.07
N TRP A 728 -17.84 -33.99 -7.66
CA TRP A 728 -19.14 -33.90 -8.34
C TRP A 728 -20.31 -33.65 -7.37
N GLN A 729 -20.25 -34.12 -6.12
CA GLN A 729 -21.25 -33.76 -5.10
C GLN A 729 -21.15 -32.27 -4.73
N LYS A 730 -19.95 -31.75 -4.52
CA LYS A 730 -19.70 -30.30 -4.29
C LYS A 730 -20.21 -29.44 -5.44
N VAL A 731 -19.86 -29.80 -6.67
CA VAL A 731 -20.32 -29.13 -7.90
C VAL A 731 -21.84 -29.12 -8.01
N THR A 732 -22.51 -30.28 -7.87
CA THR A 732 -23.98 -30.37 -8.01
C THR A 732 -24.71 -29.63 -6.89
N ALA A 733 -24.17 -29.63 -5.67
CA ALA A 733 -24.67 -28.81 -4.56
C ALA A 733 -24.53 -27.30 -4.82
N SER A 734 -23.39 -26.83 -5.32
CA SER A 734 -23.19 -25.43 -5.72
C SER A 734 -24.12 -25.00 -6.86
N ILE A 735 -24.38 -25.87 -7.85
CA ILE A 735 -25.35 -25.60 -8.92
C ILE A 735 -26.76 -25.44 -8.34
N LEU A 736 -27.23 -26.40 -7.51
CA LEU A 736 -28.54 -26.29 -6.86
C LEU A 736 -28.65 -25.02 -6.00
N LYS A 737 -27.61 -24.69 -5.22
CA LYS A 737 -27.52 -23.46 -4.44
C LYS A 737 -27.69 -22.23 -5.33
N LEU A 738 -26.93 -22.11 -6.41
CA LEU A 738 -27.00 -20.98 -7.34
C LEU A 738 -28.38 -20.82 -8.00
N PHE A 739 -29.04 -21.94 -8.32
CA PHE A 739 -30.42 -21.92 -8.79
C PHE A 739 -31.41 -21.36 -7.75
N ASN A 740 -31.23 -21.64 -6.45
CA ASN A 740 -32.05 -21.05 -5.39
C ASN A 740 -31.72 -19.57 -5.17
N ASP A 741 -30.43 -19.23 -5.00
CA ASP A 741 -29.96 -17.89 -4.62
C ASP A 741 -30.20 -16.84 -5.72
N SER A 742 -30.21 -17.25 -6.99
CA SER A 742 -30.50 -16.36 -8.13
C SER A 742 -31.98 -16.35 -8.58
N MET A 743 -32.88 -17.01 -7.84
CA MET A 743 -34.29 -17.04 -8.21
C MET A 743 -34.94 -15.65 -7.99
N PRO A 744 -35.64 -15.06 -8.99
CA PRO A 744 -36.15 -13.68 -8.91
C PRO A 744 -37.44 -13.54 -8.06
N THR A 745 -37.39 -14.05 -6.82
CA THR A 745 -38.55 -14.15 -5.90
C THR A 745 -39.19 -12.80 -5.54
N GLU A 746 -38.47 -11.68 -5.69
CA GLU A 746 -39.00 -10.33 -5.50
C GLU A 746 -40.18 -10.01 -6.44
N LEU A 747 -40.24 -10.65 -7.62
CA LEU A 747 -41.38 -10.54 -8.55
C LEU A 747 -42.70 -10.95 -7.88
N MET A 748 -42.67 -12.02 -7.08
CA MET A 748 -43.84 -12.62 -6.40
C MET A 748 -44.25 -11.87 -5.12
N ARG A 749 -43.42 -10.95 -4.62
CA ARG A 749 -43.71 -10.18 -3.40
C ARG A 749 -44.56 -8.93 -3.66
N VAL A 750 -44.73 -8.53 -4.91
CA VAL A 750 -45.63 -7.45 -5.30
C VAL A 750 -47.07 -7.94 -5.18
N LYS A 751 -47.92 -7.21 -4.46
CA LYS A 751 -49.34 -7.57 -4.35
C LYS A 751 -50.04 -7.30 -5.68
N ALA A 752 -50.75 -8.30 -6.20
CA ALA A 752 -51.73 -8.08 -7.26
C ALA A 752 -52.70 -6.97 -6.84
N ASN A 753 -52.99 -6.03 -7.75
CA ASN A 753 -53.85 -4.88 -7.52
C ASN A 753 -53.32 -3.84 -6.49
N ALA A 754 -52.00 -3.73 -6.33
CA ALA A 754 -51.38 -2.57 -5.68
C ALA A 754 -51.81 -1.23 -6.33
N PRO A 755 -52.01 -0.15 -5.55
CA PRO A 755 -52.41 1.16 -6.08
C PRO A 755 -51.30 1.80 -6.92
N GLY A 756 -51.68 2.62 -7.91
CA GLY A 756 -50.78 3.10 -8.98
C GLY A 756 -49.58 3.93 -8.52
N ASP A 757 -49.67 4.58 -7.35
CA ASP A 757 -48.59 5.39 -6.77
C ASP A 757 -47.54 4.55 -6.00
N SER A 758 -47.69 3.22 -5.98
CA SER A 758 -46.75 2.32 -5.29
C SER A 758 -45.41 2.22 -6.04
N GLN A 759 -44.31 2.51 -5.38
CA GLN A 759 -42.98 2.19 -5.91
C GLN A 759 -42.75 0.66 -5.88
N LEU A 760 -42.02 0.14 -6.87
CA LEU A 760 -41.56 -1.26 -6.85
C LEU A 760 -40.66 -1.51 -5.61
N PRO A 761 -40.83 -2.63 -4.89
CA PRO A 761 -40.05 -2.92 -3.68
C PRO A 761 -38.61 -3.41 -3.96
N PHE A 762 -38.18 -3.43 -5.22
CA PHE A 762 -36.89 -3.97 -5.66
C PHE A 762 -36.23 -3.10 -6.74
N ARG A 763 -34.90 -3.22 -6.87
CA ARG A 763 -34.14 -2.64 -7.99
C ARG A 763 -34.41 -3.42 -9.28
N LYS A 764 -34.88 -2.74 -10.33
CA LYS A 764 -35.31 -3.37 -11.60
C LYS A 764 -34.18 -4.18 -12.24
N GLU A 765 -32.97 -3.62 -12.28
CA GLU A 765 -31.78 -4.22 -12.88
C GLU A 765 -31.33 -5.50 -12.17
N ALA A 766 -31.36 -5.53 -10.83
CA ALA A 766 -31.00 -6.71 -10.05
C ALA A 766 -31.91 -7.91 -10.37
N VAL A 767 -33.22 -7.66 -10.51
CA VAL A 767 -34.19 -8.70 -10.89
C VAL A 767 -34.03 -9.13 -12.36
N VAL A 768 -33.70 -8.21 -13.27
CA VAL A 768 -33.35 -8.56 -14.65
C VAL A 768 -32.09 -9.44 -14.71
N ASN A 769 -31.06 -9.11 -13.93
CA ASN A 769 -29.83 -9.89 -13.82
C ASN A 769 -30.11 -11.30 -13.26
N GLN A 770 -30.93 -11.44 -12.20
CA GLN A 770 -31.41 -12.74 -11.71
C GLN A 770 -32.06 -13.60 -12.82
N CYS A 771 -32.95 -13.03 -13.62
CA CYS A 771 -33.57 -13.73 -14.76
C CYS A 771 -32.54 -14.13 -15.84
N VAL A 772 -31.52 -13.30 -16.09
CA VAL A 772 -30.43 -13.61 -17.03
C VAL A 772 -29.56 -14.75 -16.49
N VAL A 773 -29.21 -14.73 -15.20
CA VAL A 773 -28.43 -15.79 -14.53
C VAL A 773 -29.17 -17.13 -14.56
N GLN A 774 -30.46 -17.17 -14.24
CA GLN A 774 -31.27 -18.40 -14.33
C GLN A 774 -31.19 -19.03 -15.73
N LEU A 775 -31.35 -18.24 -16.79
CA LEU A 775 -31.26 -18.72 -18.17
C LEU A 775 -29.87 -19.27 -18.53
N LEU A 776 -28.80 -18.65 -18.04
CA LEU A 776 -27.42 -19.09 -18.28
C LEU A 776 -27.05 -20.33 -17.43
N LEU A 777 -27.62 -20.47 -16.22
CA LEU A 777 -27.45 -21.67 -15.41
C LEU A 777 -28.16 -22.89 -16.02
N ILE A 778 -29.32 -22.70 -16.67
CA ILE A 778 -30.00 -23.77 -17.42
C ILE A 778 -29.16 -24.20 -18.63
N ASP A 779 -28.64 -23.25 -19.39
CA ASP A 779 -27.77 -23.47 -20.56
C ASP A 779 -26.46 -24.19 -20.17
N MET A 780 -25.80 -23.73 -19.11
CA MET A 780 -24.63 -24.39 -18.52
C MET A 780 -24.93 -25.83 -18.07
N LEU A 781 -26.05 -26.04 -17.37
CA LEU A 781 -26.44 -27.35 -16.87
C LEU A 781 -26.74 -28.31 -18.02
N GLN A 782 -27.44 -27.85 -19.07
CA GLN A 782 -27.71 -28.68 -20.25
C GLN A 782 -26.41 -29.20 -20.87
N ASP A 783 -25.46 -28.32 -21.18
CA ASP A 783 -24.21 -28.71 -21.85
C ASP A 783 -23.33 -29.59 -20.95
N ALA A 784 -23.25 -29.26 -19.65
CA ALA A 784 -22.49 -30.06 -18.68
C ALA A 784 -23.07 -31.48 -18.52
N VAL A 785 -24.39 -31.62 -18.48
CA VAL A 785 -25.04 -32.94 -18.42
C VAL A 785 -24.94 -33.67 -19.77
N GLU A 786 -25.08 -32.99 -20.91
CA GLU A 786 -24.93 -33.60 -22.23
C GLU A 786 -23.54 -34.25 -22.39
N GLN A 787 -22.48 -33.52 -22.03
CA GLN A 787 -21.08 -33.96 -22.15
C GLN A 787 -20.62 -34.95 -21.05
N HIS A 788 -21.11 -34.85 -19.81
CA HIS A 788 -20.53 -35.55 -18.65
C HIS A 788 -21.44 -36.50 -17.86
N TYR A 789 -22.71 -36.68 -18.23
CA TYR A 789 -23.71 -37.54 -17.55
C TYR A 789 -23.17 -38.83 -16.89
N GLU A 790 -22.30 -39.57 -17.58
CA GLU A 790 -21.74 -40.86 -17.12
C GLU A 790 -20.84 -40.73 -15.87
N HIS A 791 -20.28 -39.54 -15.63
CA HIS A 791 -19.39 -39.23 -14.50
C HIS A 791 -20.16 -38.61 -13.32
N ILE A 792 -21.36 -38.07 -13.57
CA ILE A 792 -22.25 -37.54 -12.54
C ILE A 792 -22.92 -38.73 -11.83
N SER A 793 -22.91 -38.71 -10.49
CA SER A 793 -23.59 -39.74 -9.68
C SER A 793 -25.12 -39.66 -9.81
N THR A 794 -25.82 -40.76 -9.53
CA THR A 794 -27.29 -40.83 -9.61
C THR A 794 -27.97 -39.79 -8.70
N ALA A 795 -27.49 -39.63 -7.47
CA ALA A 795 -27.93 -38.57 -6.56
C ALA A 795 -27.60 -37.16 -7.07
N GLY A 796 -26.45 -36.98 -7.75
CA GLY A 796 -26.08 -35.73 -8.42
C GLY A 796 -27.02 -35.38 -9.57
N ILE A 797 -27.42 -36.36 -10.38
CA ILE A 797 -28.42 -36.19 -11.46
C ILE A 797 -29.76 -35.75 -10.88
N MET A 798 -30.22 -36.37 -9.79
CA MET A 798 -31.44 -35.94 -9.08
C MET A 798 -31.31 -34.51 -8.51
N THR A 799 -30.13 -34.15 -7.99
CA THR A 799 -29.84 -32.79 -7.47
C THR A 799 -29.90 -31.72 -8.57
N LEU A 800 -29.35 -32.02 -9.76
CA LEU A 800 -29.43 -31.14 -10.94
C LEU A 800 -30.87 -31.05 -11.48
N LEU A 801 -31.60 -32.17 -11.48
CA LEU A 801 -33.01 -32.19 -11.82
C LEU A 801 -33.81 -31.30 -10.86
N ASP A 802 -33.62 -31.39 -9.54
CA ASP A 802 -34.32 -30.53 -8.57
C ASP A 802 -34.05 -29.03 -8.77
N ALA A 803 -32.83 -28.66 -9.20
CA ALA A 803 -32.51 -27.28 -9.55
C ALA A 803 -33.33 -26.80 -10.75
N LEU A 804 -33.44 -27.61 -11.81
CA LEU A 804 -34.29 -27.34 -12.96
C LEU A 804 -35.79 -27.32 -12.59
N GLN A 805 -36.25 -28.19 -11.69
CA GLN A 805 -37.65 -28.25 -11.29
C GLN A 805 -38.09 -26.93 -10.66
N ARG A 806 -37.31 -26.43 -9.70
CA ARG A 806 -37.59 -25.15 -9.01
C ARG A 806 -37.61 -23.97 -9.98
N SER A 807 -36.70 -23.96 -10.96
CA SER A 807 -36.64 -22.91 -11.99
C SER A 807 -37.84 -22.96 -12.94
N PHE A 808 -38.28 -24.16 -13.33
CA PHE A 808 -39.48 -24.38 -14.13
C PHE A 808 -40.76 -24.01 -13.36
N GLU A 809 -40.95 -24.54 -12.14
CA GLU A 809 -42.15 -24.33 -11.31
C GLU A 809 -42.33 -22.86 -10.96
N PHE A 810 -41.26 -22.18 -10.55
CA PHE A 810 -41.30 -20.73 -10.27
C PHE A 810 -41.66 -19.91 -11.50
N ALA A 811 -41.05 -20.21 -12.66
CA ALA A 811 -41.33 -19.50 -13.90
C ALA A 811 -42.79 -19.72 -14.35
N GLN A 812 -43.29 -20.96 -14.25
CA GLN A 812 -44.68 -21.31 -14.54
C GLN A 812 -45.68 -20.61 -13.60
N GLU A 813 -45.44 -20.62 -12.29
CA GLU A 813 -46.31 -19.95 -11.31
C GLU A 813 -46.38 -18.44 -11.60
N PHE A 814 -45.24 -17.79 -11.85
CA PHE A 814 -45.20 -16.37 -12.21
C PHE A 814 -45.92 -16.08 -13.53
N ASN A 815 -45.74 -16.92 -14.56
CA ASN A 815 -46.38 -16.73 -15.86
C ASN A 815 -47.91 -16.79 -15.77
N GLN A 816 -48.46 -17.70 -14.97
CA GLN A 816 -49.90 -17.85 -14.73
C GLN A 816 -50.53 -16.64 -14.01
N GLN A 817 -49.77 -15.89 -13.20
CA GLN A 817 -50.27 -14.73 -12.46
C GLN A 817 -50.39 -13.46 -13.34
N ILE A 818 -51.29 -13.48 -14.33
CA ILE A 818 -51.51 -12.37 -15.28
C ILE A 818 -51.77 -11.03 -14.56
N GLU A 819 -52.54 -11.02 -13.47
CA GLU A 819 -52.86 -9.79 -12.72
C GLU A 819 -51.65 -9.21 -11.97
N LEU A 820 -50.72 -10.06 -11.52
CA LEU A 820 -49.41 -9.65 -11.02
C LEU A 820 -48.57 -9.04 -12.14
N ARG A 821 -48.46 -9.72 -13.29
CA ARG A 821 -47.70 -9.27 -14.47
C ARG A 821 -48.22 -7.92 -15.01
N GLN A 822 -49.54 -7.73 -15.07
CA GLN A 822 -50.21 -6.45 -15.36
C GLN A 822 -49.89 -5.38 -14.31
N THR A 823 -49.87 -5.73 -13.02
CA THR A 823 -49.52 -4.79 -11.93
C THR A 823 -48.06 -4.35 -12.02
N LEU A 824 -47.12 -5.27 -12.20
CA LEU A 824 -45.69 -4.97 -12.42
C LEU A 824 -45.47 -4.00 -13.59
N LYS A 825 -46.17 -4.22 -14.72
CA LYS A 825 -46.11 -3.33 -15.89
C LYS A 825 -46.66 -1.93 -15.60
N ARG A 826 -47.75 -1.82 -14.83
CA ARG A 826 -48.30 -0.53 -14.35
C ARG A 826 -47.32 0.21 -13.44
N LEU A 827 -46.67 -0.49 -12.50
CA LEU A 827 -45.64 0.07 -11.61
C LEU A 827 -44.27 0.32 -12.33
N GLY A 828 -44.24 0.21 -13.66
CA GLY A 828 -43.10 0.63 -14.47
C GLY A 828 -41.98 -0.41 -14.63
N PHE A 829 -42.21 -1.68 -14.27
CA PHE A 829 -41.29 -2.77 -14.60
C PHE A 829 -41.47 -3.16 -16.07
N MET A 830 -40.39 -3.08 -16.87
CA MET A 830 -40.39 -3.39 -18.32
C MET A 830 -41.50 -2.68 -19.12
N ARG A 831 -41.91 -1.46 -18.72
CA ARG A 831 -43.07 -0.71 -19.24
C ARG A 831 -43.10 -0.57 -20.77
N GLU A 832 -41.93 -0.45 -21.38
CA GLU A 832 -41.75 -0.22 -22.82
C GLU A 832 -41.99 -1.48 -23.68
N MET A 833 -42.02 -2.68 -23.06
CA MET A 833 -42.31 -3.90 -23.79
C MET A 833 -43.78 -3.94 -24.24
N LYS A 834 -44.00 -4.37 -25.48
CA LYS A 834 -45.35 -4.63 -26.02
C LYS A 834 -46.08 -5.76 -25.27
N GLN A 835 -45.33 -6.66 -24.64
CA GLN A 835 -45.79 -7.88 -23.97
C GLN A 835 -45.93 -7.66 -22.44
N LEU A 836 -46.52 -8.60 -21.70
CA LEU A 836 -46.47 -8.59 -20.23
C LEU A 836 -45.12 -9.15 -19.74
N PRO A 837 -44.49 -8.57 -18.69
CA PRO A 837 -43.27 -9.12 -18.09
C PRO A 837 -43.46 -10.61 -17.77
N GLY A 838 -42.58 -11.49 -18.23
CA GLY A 838 -42.81 -12.94 -18.22
C GLY A 838 -41.52 -13.75 -18.29
N LEU A 839 -41.56 -14.96 -17.75
CA LEU A 839 -40.44 -15.91 -17.65
C LEU A 839 -40.61 -17.11 -18.61
N LEU A 840 -41.41 -16.97 -19.66
CA LEU A 840 -41.72 -18.02 -20.65
C LEU A 840 -40.48 -18.71 -21.23
N LYS A 841 -39.36 -17.98 -21.41
CA LYS A 841 -38.10 -18.60 -21.84
C LYS A 841 -37.49 -19.50 -20.74
N GLN A 842 -37.51 -19.06 -19.48
CA GLN A 842 -36.99 -19.83 -18.36
C GLN A 842 -37.82 -21.11 -18.14
N GLU A 843 -39.15 -20.99 -18.16
CA GLU A 843 -40.07 -22.13 -18.11
C GLU A 843 -39.76 -23.13 -19.24
N ARG A 844 -39.66 -22.66 -20.48
CA ARG A 844 -39.41 -23.50 -21.65
C ARG A 844 -38.04 -24.20 -21.59
N GLU A 845 -36.95 -23.48 -21.36
CA GLU A 845 -35.62 -24.12 -21.36
C GLU A 845 -35.43 -25.05 -20.15
N ALA A 846 -35.95 -24.69 -18.95
CA ALA A 846 -35.87 -25.55 -17.77
C ALA A 846 -36.69 -26.84 -17.94
N LEU A 847 -37.89 -26.76 -18.54
CA LEU A 847 -38.72 -27.92 -18.87
C LEU A 847 -38.08 -28.79 -19.96
N SER A 848 -37.57 -28.18 -21.03
CA SER A 848 -36.85 -28.85 -22.12
C SER A 848 -35.65 -29.64 -21.58
N CYS A 849 -34.81 -29.00 -20.77
CA CYS A 849 -33.67 -29.64 -20.11
C CYS A 849 -34.12 -30.77 -19.16
N SER A 850 -35.12 -30.52 -18.30
CA SER A 850 -35.66 -31.52 -17.37
C SER A 850 -36.14 -32.77 -18.08
N LEU A 851 -36.92 -32.62 -19.16
CA LEU A 851 -37.45 -33.75 -19.92
C LEU A 851 -36.33 -34.52 -20.64
N LYS A 852 -35.37 -33.84 -21.28
CA LYS A 852 -34.20 -34.50 -21.91
C LYS A 852 -33.45 -35.38 -20.90
N VAL A 853 -33.16 -34.85 -19.72
CA VAL A 853 -32.43 -35.59 -18.67
C VAL A 853 -33.27 -36.73 -18.13
N LEU A 854 -34.56 -36.52 -17.85
CA LEU A 854 -35.46 -37.58 -17.36
C LEU A 854 -35.67 -38.72 -18.38
N PHE A 855 -35.71 -38.42 -19.68
CA PHE A 855 -35.72 -39.44 -20.73
C PHE A 855 -34.38 -40.20 -20.82
N ARG A 856 -33.23 -39.53 -20.69
CA ARG A 856 -31.90 -40.19 -20.63
C ARG A 856 -31.81 -41.14 -19.42
N VAL A 857 -32.36 -40.73 -18.27
CA VAL A 857 -32.44 -41.54 -17.05
C VAL A 857 -33.22 -42.85 -17.23
N GLN A 858 -34.20 -42.92 -18.15
CA GLN A 858 -34.93 -44.18 -18.42
C GLN A 858 -34.06 -45.26 -19.08
N SER A 859 -32.90 -44.87 -19.64
CA SER A 859 -31.95 -45.76 -20.32
C SER A 859 -30.65 -45.94 -19.52
N ASP A 860 -30.59 -45.46 -18.28
CA ASP A 860 -29.39 -45.50 -17.43
C ASP A 860 -29.38 -46.73 -16.51
N GLU A 861 -28.57 -47.73 -16.83
CA GLU A 861 -28.43 -48.95 -16.03
C GLU A 861 -28.02 -48.67 -14.57
N ARG A 862 -27.34 -47.55 -14.28
CA ARG A 862 -26.92 -47.15 -12.92
C ARG A 862 -28.11 -46.78 -12.03
N MET A 863 -29.27 -46.48 -12.61
CA MET A 863 -30.49 -46.14 -11.89
C MET A 863 -31.33 -47.38 -11.56
N LEU A 864 -31.19 -48.48 -12.31
CA LEU A 864 -32.08 -49.63 -12.27
C LEU A 864 -32.16 -50.29 -10.88
N GLY A 865 -33.37 -50.42 -10.34
CA GLY A 865 -33.64 -50.98 -9.01
C GLY A 865 -33.34 -50.02 -7.85
N SER A 866 -32.94 -48.77 -8.12
CA SER A 866 -32.69 -47.76 -7.08
C SER A 866 -33.96 -46.98 -6.69
N GLN A 867 -33.90 -46.29 -5.55
CA GLN A 867 -34.96 -45.33 -5.17
C GLN A 867 -35.08 -44.16 -6.16
N HIS A 868 -34.00 -43.83 -6.88
CA HIS A 868 -33.98 -42.73 -7.85
C HIS A 868 -34.64 -43.08 -9.18
N GLU A 869 -34.66 -44.35 -9.62
CA GLU A 869 -35.48 -44.79 -10.77
C GLU A 869 -36.95 -44.46 -10.52
N VAL A 870 -37.50 -44.87 -9.38
CA VAL A 870 -38.92 -44.65 -9.04
C VAL A 870 -39.24 -43.15 -9.01
N GLN A 871 -38.38 -42.34 -8.39
CA GLN A 871 -38.53 -40.88 -8.33
C GLN A 871 -38.47 -40.23 -9.73
N ALA A 872 -37.54 -40.65 -10.58
CA ALA A 872 -37.39 -40.11 -11.94
C ALA A 872 -38.54 -40.54 -12.86
N VAL A 873 -38.99 -41.80 -12.79
CA VAL A 873 -40.15 -42.31 -13.52
C VAL A 873 -41.41 -41.54 -13.13
N GLU A 874 -41.70 -41.42 -11.83
CA GLU A 874 -42.89 -40.70 -11.35
C GLU A 874 -42.86 -39.24 -11.79
N ARG A 875 -41.70 -38.58 -11.66
CA ARG A 875 -41.50 -37.18 -12.06
C ARG A 875 -41.60 -36.98 -13.57
N LEU A 876 -41.07 -37.88 -14.39
CA LEU A 876 -41.22 -37.85 -15.85
C LEU A 876 -42.70 -37.95 -16.24
N MET A 877 -43.43 -38.92 -15.70
CA MET A 877 -44.84 -39.12 -16.02
C MET A 877 -45.71 -37.97 -15.52
N ARG A 878 -45.39 -37.38 -14.36
CA ARG A 878 -46.04 -36.18 -13.82
C ARG A 878 -45.85 -34.99 -14.76
N LEU A 879 -44.61 -34.72 -15.21
CA LEU A 879 -44.31 -33.63 -16.15
C LEU A 879 -44.96 -33.87 -17.52
N CYS A 880 -44.89 -35.08 -18.07
CA CYS A 880 -45.53 -35.41 -19.34
C CYS A 880 -47.06 -35.22 -19.28
N GLY A 881 -47.73 -35.77 -18.26
CA GLY A 881 -49.18 -35.64 -18.10
C GLY A 881 -49.62 -34.18 -17.93
N MET A 882 -48.92 -33.44 -17.07
CA MET A 882 -49.18 -32.01 -16.83
C MET A 882 -48.97 -31.16 -18.09
N VAL A 883 -47.86 -31.32 -18.82
CA VAL A 883 -47.55 -30.52 -20.02
C VAL A 883 -48.56 -30.79 -21.13
N LEU A 884 -48.88 -32.06 -21.39
CA LEU A 884 -49.84 -32.41 -22.44
C LEU A 884 -51.26 -31.94 -22.10
N SER A 885 -51.72 -32.13 -20.85
CA SER A 885 -53.03 -31.67 -20.41
C SER A 885 -53.17 -30.13 -20.43
N ASN A 886 -52.13 -29.41 -19.97
CA ASN A 886 -52.07 -27.94 -20.00
C ASN A 886 -52.09 -27.41 -21.45
N TYR A 887 -51.34 -28.04 -22.37
CA TYR A 887 -51.37 -27.71 -23.79
C TYR A 887 -52.75 -27.97 -24.42
N VAL A 888 -53.32 -29.17 -24.25
CA VAL A 888 -54.65 -29.52 -24.79
C VAL A 888 -55.72 -28.57 -24.27
N SER A 889 -55.75 -28.28 -22.97
CA SER A 889 -56.76 -27.39 -22.37
C SER A 889 -56.66 -25.95 -22.88
N LYS A 890 -55.45 -25.40 -23.02
CA LYS A 890 -55.26 -24.04 -23.57
C LYS A 890 -55.56 -23.97 -25.06
N GLU A 891 -55.16 -24.98 -25.83
CA GLU A 891 -55.43 -25.10 -27.25
C GLU A 891 -56.94 -25.21 -27.54
N GLN A 892 -57.67 -26.02 -26.78
CA GLN A 892 -59.14 -26.09 -26.83
C GLN A 892 -59.77 -24.73 -26.49
N HIS A 893 -59.34 -24.08 -25.41
CA HIS A 893 -59.91 -22.78 -25.02
C HIS A 893 -59.59 -21.67 -26.04
N LEU A 894 -58.42 -21.69 -26.67
CA LEU A 894 -58.09 -20.79 -27.77
C LEU A 894 -58.94 -21.06 -29.02
N GLN A 895 -59.27 -22.32 -29.32
CA GLN A 895 -60.21 -22.69 -30.39
C GLN A 895 -61.61 -22.12 -30.08
N GLU A 896 -62.16 -22.36 -28.89
CA GLU A 896 -63.45 -21.79 -28.44
C GLU A 896 -63.50 -20.25 -28.59
N LEU A 897 -62.46 -19.56 -28.12
CA LEU A 897 -62.34 -18.10 -28.21
C LEU A 897 -62.20 -17.60 -29.65
N THR A 898 -61.59 -18.38 -30.54
CA THR A 898 -61.43 -18.05 -31.96
C THR A 898 -62.75 -18.25 -32.73
N GLU A 899 -63.52 -19.29 -32.40
CA GLU A 899 -64.85 -19.53 -32.95
C GLU A 899 -65.87 -18.49 -32.45
N ALA A 900 -65.85 -18.15 -31.16
CA ALA A 900 -66.68 -17.09 -30.58
C ALA A 900 -66.37 -15.68 -31.12
N ARG A 901 -65.15 -15.44 -31.64
CA ARG A 901 -64.71 -14.16 -32.19
C ARG A 901 -65.25 -13.81 -33.58
N GLN A 902 -66.15 -14.62 -34.14
CA GLN A 902 -66.78 -14.33 -35.43
C GLN A 902 -67.82 -13.19 -35.37
N GLU A 903 -68.19 -12.70 -34.18
CA GLU A 903 -68.94 -11.44 -34.00
C GLU A 903 -68.04 -10.25 -33.55
N PRO A 904 -68.30 -9.02 -34.04
CA PRO A 904 -67.37 -7.88 -33.91
C PRO A 904 -67.51 -7.14 -32.57
N VAL A 905 -67.08 -7.76 -31.47
CA VAL A 905 -67.02 -7.12 -30.14
C VAL A 905 -65.61 -6.60 -29.82
N GLN A 906 -65.50 -5.34 -29.41
CA GLN A 906 -64.25 -4.75 -28.94
C GLN A 906 -63.91 -5.24 -27.52
N ALA A 907 -63.23 -6.39 -27.43
CA ALA A 907 -62.75 -6.92 -26.15
C ALA A 907 -61.80 -5.92 -25.44
N GLU A 908 -62.10 -5.61 -24.18
CA GLU A 908 -61.30 -4.71 -23.36
C GLU A 908 -59.88 -5.28 -23.11
N GLY A 909 -58.92 -4.38 -22.87
CA GLY A 909 -57.49 -4.70 -22.90
C GLY A 909 -57.05 -5.88 -22.02
N SER A 910 -57.67 -6.07 -20.85
CA SER A 910 -57.30 -7.16 -19.94
C SER A 910 -57.66 -8.55 -20.46
N ALA A 911 -58.74 -8.67 -21.25
CA ALA A 911 -59.08 -9.93 -21.92
C ALA A 911 -58.10 -10.21 -23.08
N LYS A 912 -57.85 -9.19 -23.91
CA LYS A 912 -56.93 -9.27 -25.05
C LYS A 912 -55.50 -9.63 -24.64
N ASP A 913 -55.02 -9.11 -23.50
CA ASP A 913 -53.71 -9.48 -22.95
C ASP A 913 -53.65 -10.96 -22.53
N ARG A 914 -54.74 -11.55 -22.03
CA ARG A 914 -54.79 -12.98 -21.64
C ARG A 914 -54.65 -13.89 -22.86
N ASP A 915 -55.42 -13.64 -23.92
CA ASP A 915 -55.37 -14.44 -25.15
C ASP A 915 -53.98 -14.42 -25.78
N VAL A 916 -53.36 -13.23 -25.84
CA VAL A 916 -52.08 -12.98 -26.52
C VAL A 916 -50.88 -13.60 -25.78
N GLU A 917 -50.96 -13.78 -24.46
CA GLU A 917 -49.94 -14.57 -23.74
C GLU A 917 -50.25 -16.09 -23.81
N MET A 918 -51.53 -16.50 -23.85
CA MET A 918 -51.93 -17.90 -24.06
C MET A 918 -51.48 -18.45 -25.43
N GLU A 919 -51.64 -17.67 -26.51
CA GLU A 919 -51.08 -17.97 -27.85
C GLU A 919 -49.57 -18.24 -27.80
N ARG A 920 -48.82 -17.49 -26.98
CA ARG A 920 -47.36 -17.65 -26.84
C ARG A 920 -46.96 -18.81 -25.97
N GLU A 921 -47.74 -19.12 -24.93
CA GLU A 921 -47.55 -20.30 -24.10
C GLU A 921 -47.77 -21.57 -24.93
N ILE A 922 -48.85 -21.62 -25.73
CA ILE A 922 -49.12 -22.70 -26.69
C ILE A 922 -47.95 -22.86 -27.66
N SER A 923 -47.57 -21.80 -28.40
CA SER A 923 -46.49 -21.87 -29.39
C SER A 923 -45.10 -22.14 -28.78
N GLY A 924 -44.87 -21.71 -27.53
CA GLY A 924 -43.67 -22.05 -26.77
C GLY A 924 -43.59 -23.52 -26.35
N LEU A 925 -44.74 -24.15 -26.08
CA LEU A 925 -44.85 -25.57 -25.73
C LEU A 925 -44.83 -26.49 -26.95
N GLU A 926 -45.36 -26.07 -28.11
CA GLU A 926 -45.42 -26.90 -29.34
C GLU A 926 -44.10 -27.62 -29.63
N ARG A 927 -43.00 -26.84 -29.62
CA ARG A 927 -41.64 -27.31 -29.91
C ARG A 927 -41.09 -28.28 -28.85
N ILE A 928 -41.44 -28.11 -27.57
CA ILE A 928 -41.09 -29.10 -26.53
C ILE A 928 -41.86 -30.39 -26.78
N ILE A 929 -43.15 -30.27 -27.09
CA ILE A 929 -44.05 -31.41 -27.26
C ILE A 929 -43.61 -32.24 -28.47
N SER A 930 -43.29 -31.62 -29.61
CA SER A 930 -42.81 -32.35 -30.79
C SER A 930 -41.37 -32.87 -30.68
N GLU A 931 -40.40 -32.01 -30.31
CA GLU A 931 -38.98 -32.35 -30.40
C GLU A 931 -38.45 -33.17 -29.23
N VAL A 932 -39.04 -33.01 -28.03
CA VAL A 932 -38.53 -33.60 -26.77
C VAL A 932 -39.53 -34.62 -26.20
N LEU A 933 -40.79 -34.24 -26.00
CA LEU A 933 -41.77 -35.07 -25.27
C LEU A 933 -42.24 -36.26 -26.12
N LEU A 934 -42.84 -36.01 -27.28
CA LEU A 934 -43.33 -37.06 -28.17
C LEU A 934 -42.18 -37.87 -28.78
N ARG A 935 -41.02 -37.26 -29.01
CA ARG A 935 -39.80 -37.99 -29.40
C ARG A 935 -39.29 -38.89 -28.28
N GLY A 936 -39.16 -38.40 -27.05
CA GLY A 936 -38.78 -39.23 -25.89
C GLY A 936 -39.74 -40.38 -25.62
N LEU A 937 -41.06 -40.15 -25.75
CA LEU A 937 -42.08 -41.20 -25.69
C LEU A 937 -42.00 -42.19 -26.87
N LYS A 938 -41.59 -41.71 -28.07
CA LYS A 938 -41.34 -42.56 -29.23
C LYS A 938 -40.10 -43.44 -29.05
N ASP A 939 -39.06 -42.94 -28.40
CA ASP A 939 -37.76 -43.61 -28.30
C ASP A 939 -37.65 -44.54 -27.08
N LEU A 940 -38.52 -44.35 -26.06
CA LEU A 940 -38.64 -45.16 -24.84
C LEU A 940 -38.64 -46.70 -25.06
N GLN A 941 -38.20 -47.50 -24.09
CA GLN A 941 -38.31 -48.96 -24.22
C GLN A 941 -39.79 -49.42 -24.22
N ALA A 942 -40.09 -50.49 -24.97
CA ALA A 942 -41.47 -50.95 -25.15
C ALA A 942 -42.14 -51.36 -23.83
N ASP A 943 -41.43 -52.11 -22.98
CA ASP A 943 -41.94 -52.57 -21.68
C ASP A 943 -42.09 -51.44 -20.66
N GLN A 944 -41.25 -50.39 -20.75
CA GLN A 944 -41.40 -49.17 -19.96
C GLN A 944 -42.64 -48.39 -20.42
N PHE A 945 -42.79 -48.18 -21.74
CA PHE A 945 -43.94 -47.46 -22.31
C PHE A 945 -45.25 -48.18 -21.98
N ALA A 946 -45.29 -49.51 -22.05
CA ALA A 946 -46.45 -50.33 -21.72
C ALA A 946 -46.99 -50.09 -20.30
N ARG A 947 -46.11 -49.86 -19.31
CA ARG A 947 -46.48 -49.58 -17.91
C ARG A 947 -47.22 -48.25 -17.75
N HIS A 948 -46.96 -47.28 -18.63
CA HIS A 948 -47.48 -45.91 -18.53
C HIS A 948 -48.49 -45.54 -19.63
N ALA A 949 -48.62 -46.37 -20.67
CA ALA A 949 -49.59 -46.23 -21.74
C ALA A 949 -51.04 -45.97 -21.26
N PRO A 950 -51.57 -46.59 -20.18
CA PRO A 950 -52.92 -46.30 -19.69
C PRO A 950 -53.14 -44.84 -19.26
N ALA A 951 -52.11 -44.16 -18.77
CA ALA A 951 -52.17 -42.74 -18.37
C ALA A 951 -51.89 -41.78 -19.54
N LEU A 952 -51.05 -42.19 -20.49
CA LEU A 952 -50.65 -41.37 -21.64
C LEU A 952 -51.64 -41.45 -22.82
N PHE A 953 -52.32 -42.58 -23.02
CA PHE A 953 -53.20 -42.81 -24.17
C PHE A 953 -54.39 -41.83 -24.30
N PRO A 954 -55.07 -41.38 -23.23
CA PRO A 954 -56.12 -40.36 -23.33
C PRO A 954 -55.57 -39.04 -23.90
N LEU A 955 -54.47 -38.55 -23.32
CA LEU A 955 -53.81 -37.31 -23.74
C LEU A 955 -53.27 -37.42 -25.18
N LEU A 956 -52.66 -38.55 -25.55
CA LEU A 956 -52.24 -38.83 -26.92
C LEU A 956 -53.43 -38.86 -27.90
N SER A 957 -54.62 -39.26 -27.46
CA SER A 957 -55.83 -39.24 -28.28
C SER A 957 -56.34 -37.81 -28.50
N GLU A 958 -56.38 -36.99 -27.45
CA GLU A 958 -56.76 -35.57 -27.52
C GLU A 958 -55.82 -34.75 -28.42
N LEU A 959 -54.52 -35.03 -28.36
CA LEU A 959 -53.50 -34.42 -29.24
C LEU A 959 -53.61 -34.82 -30.72
N THR A 960 -54.56 -35.68 -31.11
CA THR A 960 -54.89 -35.89 -32.54
C THR A 960 -55.75 -34.77 -33.13
N VAL A 961 -56.37 -33.92 -32.30
CA VAL A 961 -57.37 -32.92 -32.72
C VAL A 961 -56.83 -31.47 -32.70
N VAL A 962 -55.73 -31.21 -31.98
CA VAL A 962 -55.07 -29.89 -31.86
C VAL A 962 -54.64 -29.29 -33.21
N ASN A 963 -54.59 -27.95 -33.34
CA ASN A 963 -54.28 -27.29 -34.62
C ASN A 963 -52.86 -27.54 -35.13
N SER A 964 -51.90 -27.82 -34.24
CA SER A 964 -50.50 -28.03 -34.60
C SER A 964 -50.29 -29.28 -35.47
N ARG A 965 -49.94 -29.07 -36.74
CA ARG A 965 -49.69 -30.16 -37.70
C ARG A 965 -48.51 -31.05 -37.29
N GLU A 966 -47.48 -30.47 -36.67
CA GLU A 966 -46.28 -31.19 -36.27
C GLU A 966 -46.58 -32.16 -35.12
N ILE A 967 -47.32 -31.71 -34.11
CA ILE A 967 -47.81 -32.56 -33.01
C ILE A 967 -48.66 -33.69 -33.56
N ARG A 968 -49.66 -33.43 -34.42
CA ARG A 968 -50.50 -34.51 -35.00
C ARG A 968 -49.69 -35.58 -35.75
N ILE A 969 -48.59 -35.19 -36.41
CA ILE A 969 -47.67 -36.15 -37.08
C ILE A 969 -46.88 -36.96 -36.05
N MET A 970 -46.28 -36.32 -35.05
CA MET A 970 -45.52 -37.01 -34.01
C MET A 970 -46.38 -37.94 -33.14
N VAL A 971 -47.61 -37.51 -32.80
CA VAL A 971 -48.60 -38.32 -32.08
C VAL A 971 -48.99 -39.55 -32.89
N ARG A 972 -49.28 -39.41 -34.18
CA ARG A 972 -49.56 -40.54 -35.08
C ARG A 972 -48.42 -41.56 -35.03
N ASP A 973 -47.18 -41.12 -35.05
CA ASP A 973 -46.01 -42.00 -35.06
C ASP A 973 -45.83 -42.72 -33.71
N VAL A 974 -46.03 -42.04 -32.58
CA VAL A 974 -46.08 -42.67 -31.24
C VAL A 974 -47.20 -43.70 -31.15
N LEU A 975 -48.40 -43.38 -31.64
CA LEU A 975 -49.55 -44.28 -31.63
C LEU A 975 -49.30 -45.53 -32.50
N LEU A 976 -48.73 -45.38 -33.70
CA LEU A 976 -48.44 -46.50 -34.59
C LEU A 976 -47.29 -47.39 -34.07
N GLU A 977 -46.20 -46.79 -33.60
CA GLU A 977 -44.97 -47.53 -33.26
C GLU A 977 -44.96 -48.05 -31.81
N ARG A 978 -45.69 -47.42 -30.87
CA ARG A 978 -45.69 -47.81 -29.44
C ARG A 978 -47.04 -48.29 -28.91
N VAL A 979 -48.18 -47.74 -29.36
CA VAL A 979 -49.51 -48.22 -28.91
C VAL A 979 -50.01 -49.38 -29.78
N GLY A 980 -49.83 -49.33 -31.09
CA GLY A 980 -50.21 -50.39 -32.04
C GLY A 980 -49.76 -51.80 -31.64
N PRO A 981 -48.47 -52.03 -31.29
CA PRO A 981 -47.99 -53.33 -30.85
C PRO A 981 -48.66 -53.85 -29.57
N LEU A 982 -48.99 -52.97 -28.62
CA LEU A 982 -49.64 -53.34 -27.36
C LEU A 982 -51.09 -53.78 -27.57
N LEU A 983 -51.82 -53.10 -28.46
CA LEU A 983 -53.17 -53.51 -28.87
C LEU A 983 -53.16 -54.85 -29.63
N GLY A 984 -52.06 -55.19 -30.29
CA GLY A 984 -51.85 -56.48 -30.97
C GLY A 984 -51.56 -57.68 -30.06
N GLN A 985 -51.34 -57.47 -28.75
CA GLN A 985 -50.93 -58.53 -27.79
C GLN A 985 -52.01 -58.89 -26.75
N ALA A 986 -53.28 -58.53 -26.98
CA ALA A 986 -54.39 -59.05 -26.20
C ALA A 986 -54.52 -60.60 -26.38
N PRO A 987 -54.85 -61.36 -25.33
CA PRO A 987 -54.69 -62.81 -25.32
C PRO A 987 -55.64 -63.53 -26.29
N SER A 988 -55.12 -64.60 -26.92
CA SER A 988 -55.90 -65.48 -27.77
C SER A 988 -57.02 -66.18 -26.99
N ARG A 989 -58.25 -66.11 -27.52
CA ARG A 989 -59.36 -66.96 -27.05
C ARG A 989 -59.00 -68.44 -27.26
N PRO A 990 -59.33 -69.32 -26.30
CA PRO A 990 -59.17 -70.76 -26.51
C PRO A 990 -60.11 -71.23 -27.64
N ALA A 991 -59.57 -71.97 -28.59
CA ALA A 991 -60.35 -72.62 -29.63
C ALA A 991 -60.95 -73.94 -29.10
N GLU A 992 -62.19 -74.24 -29.49
CA GLU A 992 -62.85 -75.49 -29.13
C GLU A 992 -62.21 -76.67 -29.88
N ALA A 993 -61.93 -77.76 -29.15
CA ALA A 993 -61.50 -79.03 -29.74
C ALA A 993 -62.48 -80.15 -29.34
N GLN A 994 -63.39 -80.48 -30.24
CA GLN A 994 -64.22 -81.68 -30.11
C GLN A 994 -63.42 -82.92 -30.52
N ALA A 995 -63.27 -83.91 -29.63
CA ALA A 995 -63.62 -85.31 -29.91
C ALA A 995 -63.37 -86.26 -28.72
N ALA A 996 -64.31 -87.19 -28.56
CA ALA A 996 -64.35 -88.37 -27.69
C ALA A 996 -63.03 -89.02 -27.22
N GLY A 997 -63.00 -89.38 -25.93
CA GLY A 997 -62.05 -90.34 -25.32
C GLY A 997 -62.51 -90.73 -23.92
N ALA A 998 -62.92 -91.99 -23.71
CA ALA A 998 -63.57 -92.41 -22.46
C ALA A 998 -62.58 -92.96 -21.41
N ALA A 999 -62.82 -92.61 -20.14
CA ALA A 999 -62.45 -93.34 -18.91
C ALA A 999 -60.92 -93.53 -18.63
N GLU A 1000 -60.43 -93.73 -17.38
CA GLU A 1000 -61.05 -94.03 -16.09
C GLU A 1000 -60.49 -93.16 -14.91
N ARG A 1001 -61.10 -93.30 -13.72
CA ARG A 1001 -60.56 -92.96 -12.37
C ARG A 1001 -59.96 -94.26 -11.73
N PRO A 1002 -59.37 -94.32 -10.51
CA PRO A 1002 -59.15 -93.34 -9.41
C PRO A 1002 -57.64 -93.06 -9.14
N SER A 1003 -57.18 -92.09 -8.32
CA SER A 1003 -57.40 -91.77 -6.88
C SER A 1003 -56.59 -92.67 -5.89
N PRO A 1004 -56.46 -92.39 -4.57
CA PRO A 1004 -55.20 -91.81 -4.04
C PRO A 1004 -54.65 -92.51 -2.76
N ALA A 1005 -53.87 -91.76 -1.95
CA ALA A 1005 -53.20 -92.08 -0.67
C ALA A 1005 -51.74 -92.61 -0.76
N GLY A 1006 -50.83 -92.23 0.15
CA GLY A 1006 -51.01 -91.30 1.28
C GLY A 1006 -49.73 -90.95 2.06
N GLU A 1007 -49.90 -90.15 3.11
CA GLU A 1007 -48.99 -89.88 4.23
C GLU A 1007 -48.74 -91.14 5.10
N PRO A 1008 -47.89 -91.17 6.16
CA PRO A 1008 -47.19 -90.04 6.84
C PRO A 1008 -45.72 -90.29 7.28
N ALA A 1009 -45.18 -89.33 8.06
CA ALA A 1009 -44.18 -89.48 9.14
C ALA A 1009 -42.68 -89.67 8.78
N ALA A 1010 -41.71 -89.26 9.62
CA ALA A 1010 -41.69 -88.27 10.71
C ALA A 1010 -40.24 -87.98 11.20
N GLY A 1011 -40.04 -86.85 11.91
CA GLY A 1011 -38.84 -86.52 12.70
C GLY A 1011 -37.78 -85.67 11.96
N GLY A 1012 -36.99 -84.82 12.62
CA GLY A 1012 -37.00 -84.43 14.05
C GLY A 1012 -35.70 -83.71 14.47
N GLY A 1013 -35.77 -82.77 15.41
CA GLY A 1013 -34.66 -81.87 15.83
C GLY A 1013 -34.69 -80.53 15.08
N GLU A 1014 -34.81 -79.35 15.71
CA GLU A 1014 -33.96 -78.67 16.71
C GLU A 1014 -32.70 -78.00 16.09
N ALA A 1015 -32.39 -76.71 16.33
CA ALA A 1015 -33.13 -75.66 17.06
C ALA A 1015 -32.69 -74.22 16.68
N LEU A 1016 -33.53 -73.25 17.08
CA LEU A 1016 -33.26 -71.91 17.69
C LEU A 1016 -31.83 -71.31 17.67
N SER A 1017 -31.60 -69.99 17.63
CA SER A 1017 -32.48 -68.81 17.38
C SER A 1017 -31.71 -67.47 17.47
N GLY A 1018 -32.12 -66.47 16.66
CA GLY A 1018 -31.95 -65.03 16.95
C GLY A 1018 -30.55 -64.42 16.76
N ALA A 1019 -30.37 -63.10 16.76
CA ALA A 1019 -31.37 -62.01 16.74
C ALA A 1019 -30.77 -60.80 15.96
N ALA A 1020 -31.55 -60.12 15.12
CA ALA A 1020 -32.13 -58.78 15.37
C ALA A 1020 -31.10 -57.65 15.57
N GLY A 1021 -31.19 -56.61 14.73
CA GLY A 1021 -30.32 -55.44 14.64
C GLY A 1021 -30.60 -54.68 13.35
#